data_AF-A0A1L7CMN1-F1
#
_entry.id   AF-A0A1L7CMN1-F1
#
_cell.length_a   1.000
_cell.length_b   1.000
_cell.length_c   1.000
_cell.angle_alpha   90.00
_cell.angle_beta   90.00
_cell.angle_gamma   90.00
#
_symmetry.space_group_name_H-M   'P 1'
#
loop_
_entity.id
_entity.type
_entity.pdbx_description
1 polymer ?
#
loop_
_entity_poly.entity_id
_entity_poly.type
_entity_poly.pdbx_seq_one_letter_code
_entity_poly.pdbx_strand_id
1 'polypeptide(L)'
;MKSQTIRRFRWLSLLLLILGAAALTLGGVDQPESGTSTLPKGAESTTVAQLQEKAAQEDSDASSAQAALVFFSSEQQLDLASMAQRAAELGGPLIPSDDGTAALIPVEVPAGTATDNAVAVANLRESAAQDLPAEVNSQVTGPAAIQADLANVFEGANFLLLSVTAAIVAILLIITYRSPVLWILPLAVIGVADRVAATLFTYVLDAFGLSWNESTAGILSVLVFGAGTNYALLLISRYREELTRHEDRFGAMARSWLPTLTTVSASAGTVILGVACLLWSSVPVTQGLGAAAMVGIAIAWVFALFVLPGVLVTFGRWIFWPRRPEAGHKLSHGFWDRVGGVVAKRPKQIVACSIVALGICSLGCLQINTGITEADQFIDTPESISAASELEEAFPQQSATPPILATRDASATEAELASLGATATARPGNPEGWTLLQVSGADIDELRTAFSGSDVLVGGPEAELMDEEAAAASDREIIFPLILLLILGALIIMLRSLLAPLIMVASVLLTNLAALGLGWWLSHYVFGFDALASTTPLYAFVFLVALGIDYTIFLITRARENARDMGTRKGILTSLSATGGVITSAGVLLAAVFAALGVLPLVVLAQLGITVFVGVLLDTLIVRTLLVPALVELLGEKFWWPARGFTPAESRPA
;
A
#
# COMPACT_ATOMS: atom_id res chain seq x y z
N MET A 1 -19.62 -22.36 -22.61
CA MET A 1 -19.60 -21.73 -23.96
C MET A 1 -19.28 -22.77 -25.02
N LYS A 2 -19.74 -22.59 -26.26
CA LYS A 2 -19.35 -23.45 -27.40
C LYS A 2 -17.94 -23.04 -27.89
N SER A 3 -17.13 -23.99 -28.39
CA SER A 3 -15.76 -23.75 -28.90
C SER A 3 -15.71 -22.62 -29.97
N GLN A 4 -16.75 -22.50 -30.80
CA GLN A 4 -16.88 -21.44 -31.80
C GLN A 4 -16.94 -20.02 -31.20
N THR A 5 -17.54 -19.84 -30.02
CA THR A 5 -17.62 -18.53 -29.36
C THR A 5 -16.24 -18.05 -28.92
N ILE A 6 -15.39 -18.97 -28.42
CA ILE A 6 -14.03 -18.64 -27.95
C ILE A 6 -13.09 -18.33 -29.11
N ARG A 7 -13.31 -18.97 -30.27
CA ARG A 7 -12.59 -18.60 -31.49
C ARG A 7 -12.83 -17.16 -31.93
N ARG A 8 -14.03 -16.61 -31.69
CA ARG A 8 -14.33 -15.19 -31.94
C ARG A 8 -13.83 -14.30 -30.80
N PHE A 9 -13.93 -14.80 -29.57
CA PHE A 9 -13.50 -14.09 -28.36
C PHE A 9 -12.02 -13.67 -28.40
N ARG A 10 -11.13 -14.46 -29.02
CA ARG A 10 -9.71 -14.08 -29.17
C ARG A 10 -9.50 -12.72 -29.85
N TRP A 11 -10.34 -12.37 -30.82
CA TRP A 11 -10.23 -11.11 -31.55
C TRP A 11 -10.73 -9.94 -30.70
N LEU A 12 -11.76 -10.17 -29.88
CA LEU A 12 -12.22 -9.20 -28.90
C LEU A 12 -11.13 -8.96 -27.84
N SER A 13 -10.47 -10.01 -27.35
CA SER A 13 -9.37 -9.88 -26.40
C SER A 13 -8.18 -9.10 -26.99
N LEU A 14 -7.81 -9.35 -28.25
CA LEU A 14 -6.75 -8.58 -28.91
C LEU A 14 -7.15 -7.12 -29.11
N LEU A 15 -8.41 -6.86 -29.46
CA LEU A 15 -8.94 -5.49 -29.57
C LEU A 15 -8.91 -4.77 -28.21
N LEU A 16 -9.32 -5.43 -27.12
CA LEU A 16 -9.23 -4.88 -25.77
C LEU A 16 -7.79 -4.63 -25.34
N LEU A 17 -6.86 -5.52 -25.70
CA LEU A 17 -5.43 -5.33 -25.45
C LEU A 17 -4.90 -4.10 -26.21
N ILE A 18 -5.28 -3.93 -27.49
CA ILE A 18 -4.89 -2.77 -28.30
C ILE A 18 -5.51 -1.49 -27.76
N LEU A 19 -6.78 -1.51 -27.35
CA LEU A 19 -7.43 -0.36 -26.73
C LEU A 19 -6.77 0.00 -25.39
N GLY A 20 -6.44 -0.98 -24.57
CA GLY A 20 -5.67 -0.76 -23.33
C GLY A 20 -4.28 -0.20 -23.62
N ALA A 21 -3.61 -0.69 -24.68
CA ALA A 21 -2.32 -0.16 -25.12
C ALA A 21 -2.46 1.26 -25.72
N ALA A 22 -3.57 1.59 -26.36
CA ALA A 22 -3.85 2.94 -26.83
C ALA A 22 -4.16 3.89 -25.67
N ALA A 23 -4.82 3.40 -24.61
CA ALA A 23 -5.04 4.18 -23.39
C ALA A 23 -3.73 4.57 -22.70
N LEU A 24 -2.60 3.93 -23.02
CA LEU A 24 -1.26 4.35 -22.57
C LEU A 24 -0.87 5.76 -23.03
N THR A 25 -1.46 6.26 -24.12
CA THR A 25 -1.17 7.60 -24.62
C THR A 25 -2.02 8.68 -23.95
N LEU A 26 -3.00 8.29 -23.12
CA LEU A 26 -3.77 9.22 -22.31
C LEU A 26 -2.96 9.51 -21.05
N GLY A 27 -2.64 10.78 -20.81
CA GLY A 27 -2.11 11.23 -19.52
C GLY A 27 -3.11 10.96 -18.39
N GLY A 28 -2.62 10.89 -17.16
CA GLY A 28 -3.49 10.92 -15.99
C GLY A 28 -4.07 12.31 -15.77
N VAL A 29 -5.05 12.43 -14.88
CA VAL A 29 -5.36 13.71 -14.24
C VAL A 29 -4.20 14.04 -13.30
N ASP A 30 -3.81 15.30 -13.22
CA ASP A 30 -2.80 15.74 -12.27
C ASP A 30 -3.28 15.55 -10.83
N GLN A 31 -2.34 15.43 -9.89
CA GLN A 31 -2.67 15.30 -8.48
C GLN A 31 -3.47 16.53 -8.03
N PRO A 32 -4.57 16.37 -7.26
CA PRO A 32 -5.27 17.51 -6.71
C PRO A 32 -4.31 18.32 -5.82
N GLU A 33 -4.23 19.64 -6.07
CA GLU A 33 -3.41 20.58 -5.31
C GLU A 33 -4.04 20.83 -3.93
N SER A 34 -3.84 19.91 -2.99
CA SER A 34 -4.06 20.18 -1.57
C SER A 34 -3.08 19.39 -0.70
N GLY A 35 -2.20 20.10 0.00
CA GLY A 35 -1.35 19.57 1.06
C GLY A 35 -2.18 19.04 2.25
N THR A 36 -3.42 19.48 2.37
CA THR A 36 -4.39 19.00 3.37
C THR A 36 -4.97 17.60 3.09
N SER A 37 -4.61 16.96 1.99
CA SER A 37 -5.20 15.67 1.58
C SER A 37 -4.75 14.47 2.41
N THR A 38 -3.57 14.54 3.04
CA THR A 38 -3.07 13.54 3.99
C THR A 38 -3.62 13.74 5.40
N LEU A 39 -4.22 14.90 5.67
CA LEU A 39 -4.66 15.28 7.00
C LEU A 39 -6.08 14.78 7.33
N PRO A 40 -6.34 14.41 8.59
CA PRO A 40 -7.63 13.87 9.00
C PRO A 40 -8.74 14.93 8.96
N LYS A 41 -9.92 14.53 8.46
CA LYS A 41 -11.10 15.42 8.41
C LYS A 41 -11.54 15.82 9.82
N GLY A 42 -11.67 17.13 10.03
CA GLY A 42 -12.21 17.69 11.28
C GLY A 42 -11.19 17.92 12.40
N ALA A 43 -9.89 17.72 12.13
CA ALA A 43 -8.83 18.08 13.07
C ALA A 43 -8.51 19.59 13.03
N GLU A 44 -7.95 20.11 14.14
CA GLU A 44 -7.53 21.50 14.24
C GLU A 44 -6.40 21.81 13.24
N SER A 45 -5.40 20.93 13.16
CA SER A 45 -4.26 21.06 12.24
C SER A 45 -4.72 21.13 10.78
N THR A 46 -5.67 20.29 10.38
CA THR A 46 -6.29 20.31 9.04
C THR A 46 -6.96 21.63 8.73
N THR A 47 -7.62 22.24 9.72
CA THR A 47 -8.30 23.52 9.53
C THR A 47 -7.29 24.65 9.38
N VAL A 48 -6.22 24.65 10.19
CA VAL A 48 -5.11 25.59 10.07
C VAL A 48 -4.44 25.46 8.70
N ALA A 49 -4.13 24.24 8.26
CA ALA A 49 -3.53 23.98 6.95
C ALA A 49 -4.43 24.44 5.78
N GLN A 50 -5.75 24.27 5.88
CA GLN A 50 -6.69 24.82 4.89
C GLN A 50 -6.71 26.35 4.88
N LEU A 51 -6.63 26.99 6.05
CA LEU A 51 -6.52 28.45 6.13
C LEU A 51 -5.20 28.93 5.52
N GLN A 52 -4.10 28.21 5.71
CA GLN A 52 -2.82 28.51 5.06
C GLN A 52 -2.91 28.40 3.54
N GLU A 53 -3.52 27.34 3.01
CA GLU A 53 -3.77 27.18 1.57
C GLU A 53 -4.63 28.33 1.01
N LYS A 54 -5.68 28.75 1.73
CA LYS A 54 -6.52 29.88 1.31
C LYS A 54 -5.79 31.23 1.38
N ALA A 55 -5.02 31.48 2.43
CA ALA A 55 -4.20 32.69 2.55
C ALA A 55 -3.24 32.81 1.37
N ALA A 56 -2.63 31.68 0.99
CA ALA A 56 -1.73 31.56 -0.16
C ALA A 56 -2.42 31.79 -1.52
N GLN A 57 -3.75 31.56 -1.62
CA GLN A 57 -4.53 31.78 -2.84
C GLN A 57 -5.11 33.21 -2.96
N GLU A 58 -5.41 33.88 -1.84
CA GLU A 58 -6.01 35.22 -1.83
C GLU A 58 -5.00 36.32 -2.18
N ASP A 59 -3.70 36.07 -1.97
CA ASP A 59 -2.65 37.07 -2.18
C ASP A 59 -2.14 37.03 -3.64
N SER A 60 -2.60 37.98 -4.47
CA SER A 60 -2.31 37.98 -5.91
C SER A 60 -0.86 38.36 -6.28
N ASP A 61 -0.12 38.97 -5.34
CA ASP A 61 1.32 39.30 -5.48
C ASP A 61 2.22 38.27 -4.78
N ALA A 62 1.70 37.51 -3.81
CA ALA A 62 2.37 36.37 -3.18
C ALA A 62 1.78 35.07 -3.73
N SER A 63 2.23 34.70 -4.93
CA SER A 63 1.84 33.47 -5.63
C SER A 63 2.08 32.23 -4.76
N SER A 64 1.10 31.87 -3.94
CA SER A 64 1.08 30.66 -3.11
C SER A 64 2.45 30.17 -2.64
N ALA A 65 3.28 31.06 -2.09
CA ALA A 65 4.69 30.73 -1.92
C ALA A 65 4.88 29.79 -0.72
N GLN A 66 5.52 28.65 -0.93
CA GLN A 66 5.95 27.79 0.15
C GLN A 66 7.26 28.32 0.72
N ALA A 67 7.39 28.29 2.06
CA ALA A 67 8.62 28.72 2.70
C ALA A 67 9.74 27.71 2.43
N ALA A 68 10.86 28.21 1.93
CA ALA A 68 12.15 27.53 1.91
C ALA A 68 13.13 28.30 2.79
N LEU A 69 14.04 27.57 3.39
CA LEU A 69 15.06 28.09 4.28
C LEU A 69 16.42 27.74 3.67
N VAL A 70 17.17 28.75 3.21
CA VAL A 70 18.55 28.56 2.77
C VAL A 70 19.44 28.69 3.99
N PHE A 71 20.13 27.61 4.32
CA PHE A 71 21.03 27.50 5.46
C PHE A 71 22.48 27.49 4.98
N PHE A 72 23.28 28.42 5.49
CA PHE A 72 24.72 28.46 5.29
C PHE A 72 25.44 28.10 6.58
N SER A 73 26.44 27.24 6.48
CA SER A 73 27.25 26.79 7.61
C SER A 73 28.74 26.77 7.25
N SER A 74 29.59 27.11 8.22
CA SER A 74 31.06 27.06 8.08
C SER A 74 31.71 26.66 9.40
N GLU A 75 32.88 26.01 9.35
CA GLU A 75 33.70 25.78 10.55
C GLU A 75 34.35 27.09 11.08
N GLN A 76 34.35 28.14 10.27
CA GLN A 76 34.89 29.46 10.58
C GLN A 76 33.79 30.52 10.55
N GLN A 77 34.08 31.67 11.15
CA GLN A 77 33.14 32.78 11.19
C GLN A 77 32.81 33.27 9.77
N LEU A 78 31.52 33.37 9.45
CA LEU A 78 31.05 33.79 8.14
C LEU A 78 31.37 35.27 7.91
N ASP A 79 31.79 35.60 6.69
CA ASP A 79 31.84 37.00 6.25
C ASP A 79 30.41 37.51 5.98
N LEU A 80 29.82 38.13 6.99
CA LEU A 80 28.44 38.62 6.94
C LEU A 80 28.18 39.62 5.81
N ALA A 81 29.21 40.32 5.32
CA ALA A 81 29.04 41.29 4.24
C ALA A 81 28.82 40.58 2.89
N SER A 82 29.63 39.57 2.58
CA SER A 82 29.42 38.75 1.37
C SER A 82 28.14 37.92 1.47
N MET A 83 27.82 37.37 2.64
CA MET A 83 26.58 36.64 2.85
C MET A 83 25.33 37.53 2.74
N ALA A 84 25.39 38.79 3.20
CA ALA A 84 24.28 39.73 3.03
C ALA A 84 24.03 40.09 1.56
N GLN A 85 25.08 40.16 0.74
CA GLN A 85 24.93 40.33 -0.70
C GLN A 85 24.25 39.11 -1.33
N ARG A 86 24.66 37.89 -0.95
CA ARG A 86 24.03 36.65 -1.41
C ARG A 86 22.57 36.54 -0.97
N ALA A 87 22.26 36.95 0.25
CA ALA A 87 20.88 36.99 0.74
C ALA A 87 19.99 37.92 -0.10
N ALA A 88 20.50 39.09 -0.48
CA ALA A 88 19.79 40.02 -1.36
C ALA A 88 19.59 39.44 -2.78
N GLU A 89 20.53 38.66 -3.30
CA GLU A 89 20.41 37.97 -4.60
C GLU A 89 19.38 36.83 -4.56
N LEU A 90 19.30 36.11 -3.44
CA LEU A 90 18.33 35.03 -3.20
C LEU A 90 16.93 35.55 -2.82
N GLY A 91 16.80 36.85 -2.55
CA GLY A 91 15.51 37.50 -2.31
C GLY A 91 15.02 37.49 -0.86
N GLY A 92 15.92 37.28 0.12
CA GLY A 92 15.55 37.22 1.55
C GLY A 92 16.51 37.97 2.48
N PRO A 93 16.11 38.26 3.73
CA PRO A 93 16.99 38.86 4.74
C PRO A 93 18.00 37.82 5.29
N LEU A 94 19.24 38.26 5.56
CA LEU A 94 20.23 37.43 6.24
C LEU A 94 19.99 37.44 7.76
N ILE A 95 19.84 36.27 8.36
CA ILE A 95 19.73 36.08 9.81
C ILE A 95 20.95 35.29 10.30
N PRO A 96 21.94 35.94 10.94
CA PRO A 96 23.11 35.24 11.46
C PRO A 96 22.83 34.53 12.79
N SER A 97 23.53 33.42 13.03
CA SER A 97 23.57 32.73 14.33
C SER A 97 24.34 33.54 15.37
N ASP A 98 24.12 33.22 16.65
CA ASP A 98 24.77 33.90 17.79
C ASP A 98 26.30 33.77 17.76
N ASP A 99 26.83 32.66 17.24
CA ASP A 99 28.26 32.42 17.10
C ASP A 99 28.84 32.91 15.76
N GLY A 100 27.99 33.28 14.80
CA GLY A 100 28.35 33.78 13.48
C GLY A 100 28.95 32.72 12.55
N THR A 101 28.83 31.43 12.87
CA THR A 101 29.31 30.31 12.04
C THR A 101 28.24 29.79 11.08
N ALA A 102 26.97 30.08 11.37
CA ALA A 102 25.84 29.80 10.52
C ALA A 102 25.02 31.05 10.19
N ALA A 103 24.31 31.03 9.05
CA ALA A 103 23.34 32.06 8.68
C ALA A 103 22.15 31.45 7.93
N LEU A 104 20.97 32.02 8.14
CA LEU A 104 19.71 31.61 7.54
C LEU A 104 19.16 32.70 6.63
N ILE A 105 18.55 32.29 5.51
CA ILE A 105 17.77 33.17 4.64
C ILE A 105 16.42 32.52 4.37
N PRO A 106 15.30 33.11 4.85
CA PRO A 106 13.97 32.69 4.44
C PRO A 106 13.70 33.17 3.02
N VAL A 107 13.33 32.24 2.14
CA VAL A 107 13.00 32.49 0.73
C VAL A 107 11.62 31.92 0.44
N GLU A 108 10.86 32.63 -0.38
CA GLU A 108 9.55 32.21 -0.86
C GLU A 108 9.68 31.48 -2.20
N VAL A 109 9.27 30.21 -2.24
CA VAL A 109 9.22 29.41 -3.47
C VAL A 109 7.81 29.46 -4.03
N PRO A 110 7.57 29.98 -5.24
CA PRO A 110 6.24 30.05 -5.83
C PRO A 110 5.61 28.65 -5.88
N ALA A 111 4.36 28.49 -5.41
CA ALA A 111 3.70 27.20 -5.60
C ALA A 111 3.32 26.98 -7.06
N GLY A 112 3.46 25.72 -7.45
CA GLY A 112 2.88 25.10 -8.62
C GLY A 112 2.63 23.64 -8.29
N THR A 113 2.63 22.78 -9.32
CA THR A 113 2.55 21.34 -9.10
C THR A 113 3.75 20.83 -8.29
N ALA A 114 3.65 19.62 -7.73
CA ALA A 114 4.79 18.99 -7.04
C ALA A 114 6.06 18.95 -7.91
N THR A 115 5.90 18.82 -9.23
CA THR A 115 7.02 18.86 -10.20
C THR A 115 7.60 20.27 -10.34
N ASP A 116 6.74 21.30 -10.41
CA ASP A 116 7.19 22.69 -10.50
C ASP A 116 7.95 23.11 -9.23
N ASN A 117 7.45 22.71 -8.06
CA ASN A 117 8.11 22.93 -6.78
C ASN A 117 9.49 22.24 -6.75
N ALA A 118 9.57 20.98 -7.18
CA ALA A 118 10.84 20.25 -7.25
C ALA A 118 11.88 20.96 -8.13
N VAL A 119 11.46 21.48 -9.28
CA VAL A 119 12.33 22.27 -10.17
C VAL A 119 12.72 23.60 -9.54
N ALA A 120 11.79 24.30 -8.88
CA ALA A 120 12.06 25.59 -8.24
C ALA A 120 13.07 25.46 -7.09
N VAL A 121 12.91 24.44 -6.23
CA VAL A 121 13.85 24.13 -5.15
C VAL A 121 15.21 23.69 -5.71
N ALA A 122 15.24 22.91 -6.78
CA ALA A 122 16.51 22.53 -7.43
C ALA A 122 17.28 23.77 -7.93
N ASN A 123 16.58 24.71 -8.57
CA ASN A 123 17.17 25.98 -9.00
C ASN A 123 17.62 26.83 -7.80
N LEU A 124 16.87 26.81 -6.70
CA LEU A 124 17.23 27.51 -5.47
C LEU A 124 18.51 26.91 -4.85
N ARG A 125 18.63 25.59 -4.79
CA ARG A 125 19.84 24.88 -4.33
C ARG A 125 21.06 25.23 -5.19
N GLU A 126 20.91 25.18 -6.51
CA GLU A 126 21.98 25.56 -7.44
C GLU A 126 22.36 27.03 -7.26
N SER A 127 21.37 27.92 -7.15
CA SER A 127 21.60 29.34 -6.95
C SER A 127 22.25 29.62 -5.61
N ALA A 128 21.90 28.92 -4.53
CA ALA A 128 22.50 29.08 -3.22
C ALA A 128 23.97 28.64 -3.22
N ALA A 129 24.29 27.53 -3.90
CA ALA A 129 25.63 26.96 -3.98
C ALA A 129 26.62 27.76 -4.87
N GLN A 130 26.12 28.64 -5.74
CA GLN A 130 26.96 29.44 -6.64
C GLN A 130 27.82 30.47 -5.89
N ASP A 131 29.03 30.71 -6.40
CA ASP A 131 29.96 31.77 -5.94
C ASP A 131 30.21 31.80 -4.41
N LEU A 132 30.07 30.66 -3.74
CA LEU A 132 30.39 30.52 -2.32
C LEU A 132 31.90 30.37 -2.08
N PRO A 133 32.43 30.93 -0.98
CA PRO A 133 33.77 30.60 -0.52
C PRO A 133 33.91 29.10 -0.28
N ALA A 134 35.10 28.53 -0.53
CA ALA A 134 35.34 27.08 -0.43
C ALA A 134 35.09 26.47 0.96
N GLU A 135 34.95 27.29 1.99
CA GLU A 135 34.76 26.91 3.39
C GLU A 135 33.28 26.97 3.83
N VAL A 136 32.39 27.51 2.99
CA VAL A 136 30.96 27.67 3.30
C VAL A 136 30.15 26.61 2.57
N ASN A 137 29.38 25.83 3.33
CA ASN A 137 28.40 24.91 2.78
C ASN A 137 27.03 25.59 2.70
N SER A 138 26.22 25.22 1.71
CA SER A 138 24.85 25.70 1.55
C SER A 138 23.89 24.53 1.41
N GLN A 139 22.79 24.58 2.14
CA GLN A 139 21.72 23.61 2.05
C GLN A 139 20.37 24.32 2.04
N VAL A 140 19.33 23.65 1.55
CA VAL A 140 17.96 24.18 1.52
C VAL A 140 17.00 23.24 2.25
N THR A 141 16.30 23.78 3.24
CA THR A 141 15.29 23.10 4.05
C THR A 141 13.95 23.84 4.04
N GLY A 142 13.01 23.41 4.89
CA GLY A 142 11.66 23.91 5.01
C GLY A 142 10.63 23.12 4.19
N PRO A 143 9.33 23.42 4.35
CA PRO A 143 8.24 22.65 3.75
C PRO A 143 8.32 22.51 2.22
N ALA A 144 8.82 23.55 1.52
CA ALA A 144 9.02 23.49 0.07
C ALA A 144 10.08 22.46 -0.33
N ALA A 145 11.20 22.45 0.38
CA ALA A 145 12.32 21.56 0.09
C ALA A 145 12.02 20.10 0.42
N ILE A 146 11.28 19.86 1.52
CA ILE A 146 10.84 18.51 1.91
C ILE A 146 9.88 17.93 0.86
N GLN A 147 8.90 18.73 0.39
CA GLN A 147 7.99 18.31 -0.68
C GLN A 147 8.72 18.05 -2.01
N ALA A 148 9.68 18.91 -2.37
CA ALA A 148 10.52 18.73 -3.55
C ALA A 148 11.33 17.42 -3.47
N ASP A 149 11.92 17.12 -2.32
CA ASP A 149 12.67 15.87 -2.12
C ASP A 149 11.76 14.64 -2.18
N LEU A 150 10.54 14.72 -1.62
CA LEU A 150 9.54 13.66 -1.73
C LEU A 150 9.16 13.40 -3.19
N ALA A 151 8.91 14.45 -3.98
CA ALA A 151 8.61 14.34 -5.41
C ALA A 151 9.79 13.71 -6.20
N ASN A 152 11.01 14.18 -5.96
CA ASN A 152 12.23 13.67 -6.59
C ASN A 152 12.49 12.20 -6.26
N VAL A 153 12.16 11.77 -5.03
CA VAL A 153 12.27 10.36 -4.59
C VAL A 153 11.37 9.42 -5.40
N PHE A 154 10.23 9.91 -5.88
CA PHE A 154 9.34 9.13 -6.76
C PHE A 154 9.68 9.25 -8.25
N GLU A 155 10.48 10.25 -8.65
CA GLU A 155 10.92 10.42 -10.02
C GLU A 155 11.75 9.21 -10.47
N GLY A 156 11.33 8.56 -11.56
CA GLY A 156 11.96 7.32 -12.05
C GLY A 156 11.73 6.06 -11.19
N ALA A 157 11.39 6.22 -9.90
CA ALA A 157 11.14 5.11 -8.98
C ALA A 157 9.95 4.25 -9.42
N ASN A 158 8.93 4.84 -10.04
CA ASN A 158 7.80 4.09 -10.62
C ASN A 158 8.22 3.13 -11.74
N PHE A 159 9.18 3.55 -12.59
CA PHE A 159 9.71 2.67 -13.63
C PHE A 159 10.54 1.54 -13.02
N LEU A 160 11.33 1.86 -11.99
CA LEU A 160 12.16 0.90 -11.29
C LEU A 160 11.31 -0.14 -10.54
N LEU A 161 10.27 0.28 -9.80
CA LEU A 161 9.30 -0.59 -9.15
C LEU A 161 8.63 -1.53 -10.15
N LEU A 162 8.15 -1.00 -11.28
CA LEU A 162 7.53 -1.82 -12.33
C LEU A 162 8.52 -2.86 -12.86
N SER A 163 9.76 -2.46 -13.13
CA SER A 163 10.80 -3.31 -13.69
C SER A 163 11.20 -4.43 -12.72
N VAL A 164 11.39 -4.10 -11.43
CA VAL A 164 11.72 -5.08 -10.39
C VAL A 164 10.55 -6.04 -10.17
N THR A 165 9.33 -5.52 -10.06
CA THR A 165 8.13 -6.34 -9.89
C THR A 165 7.94 -7.29 -11.08
N ALA A 166 8.10 -6.78 -12.31
CA ALA A 166 8.04 -7.57 -13.53
C ALA A 166 9.12 -8.66 -13.57
N ALA A 167 10.35 -8.36 -13.15
CA ALA A 167 11.44 -9.32 -13.08
C ALA A 167 11.17 -10.42 -12.05
N ILE A 168 10.71 -10.07 -10.84
CA ILE A 168 10.34 -11.01 -9.79
C ILE A 168 9.27 -11.98 -10.28
N VAL A 169 8.20 -11.46 -10.88
CA VAL A 169 7.10 -12.27 -11.42
C VAL A 169 7.57 -13.11 -12.59
N ALA A 170 8.38 -12.58 -13.50
CA ALA A 170 8.95 -13.35 -14.61
C ALA A 170 9.74 -14.55 -14.09
N ILE A 171 10.65 -14.33 -13.14
CA ILE A 171 11.45 -15.40 -12.51
C ILE A 171 10.54 -16.45 -11.86
N LEU A 172 9.56 -16.02 -11.07
CA LEU A 172 8.64 -16.95 -10.38
C LEU A 172 7.75 -17.73 -11.35
N LEU A 173 7.27 -17.11 -12.43
CA LEU A 173 6.52 -17.82 -13.47
C LEU A 173 7.38 -18.81 -14.24
N ILE A 174 8.65 -18.46 -14.54
CA ILE A 174 9.63 -19.37 -15.15
C ILE A 174 9.86 -20.57 -14.23
N ILE A 175 10.06 -20.36 -12.93
CA ILE A 175 10.26 -21.45 -11.95
C ILE A 175 9.01 -22.33 -11.82
N THR A 176 7.84 -21.70 -11.68
CA THR A 176 6.56 -22.38 -11.43
C THR A 176 6.15 -23.25 -12.62
N TYR A 177 6.19 -22.71 -13.84
CA TYR A 177 5.76 -23.44 -15.03
C TYR A 177 6.90 -24.14 -15.78
N ARG A 178 8.15 -23.89 -15.39
CA ARG A 178 9.36 -24.39 -16.06
C ARG A 178 9.38 -24.06 -17.55
N SER A 179 8.75 -22.97 -17.96
CA SER A 179 8.66 -22.54 -19.35
C SER A 179 9.30 -21.17 -19.54
N PRO A 180 10.27 -21.02 -20.46
CA PRO A 180 10.95 -19.75 -20.69
C PRO A 180 10.14 -18.76 -21.51
N VAL A 181 8.99 -19.16 -22.07
CA VAL A 181 8.17 -18.30 -22.95
C VAL A 181 6.83 -17.94 -22.31
N LEU A 182 6.25 -18.84 -21.51
CA LEU A 182 4.90 -18.66 -20.97
C LEU A 182 4.74 -17.35 -20.19
N TRP A 183 5.76 -16.94 -19.43
CA TRP A 183 5.71 -15.77 -18.55
C TRP A 183 5.44 -14.45 -19.29
N ILE A 184 5.87 -14.34 -20.56
CA ILE A 184 5.72 -13.12 -21.36
C ILE A 184 4.25 -12.76 -21.55
N LEU A 185 3.38 -13.77 -21.77
CA LEU A 185 1.97 -13.55 -22.07
C LEU A 185 1.17 -12.94 -20.90
N PRO A 186 1.12 -13.55 -19.70
CA PRO A 186 0.43 -12.95 -18.56
C PRO A 186 1.10 -11.63 -18.15
N LEU A 187 2.45 -11.54 -18.17
CA LEU A 187 3.14 -10.33 -17.79
C LEU A 187 2.80 -9.14 -18.70
N ALA A 188 2.75 -9.35 -20.03
CA ALA A 188 2.36 -8.31 -20.96
C ALA A 188 0.89 -7.88 -20.76
N VAL A 189 -0.02 -8.84 -20.56
CA VAL A 189 -1.44 -8.52 -20.34
C VAL A 189 -1.63 -7.74 -19.03
N ILE A 190 -0.96 -8.17 -17.95
CA ILE A 190 -1.06 -7.51 -16.64
C ILE A 190 -0.31 -6.18 -16.63
N GLY A 191 0.80 -6.04 -17.34
CA GLY A 191 1.48 -4.75 -17.52
C GLY A 191 0.61 -3.73 -18.25
N VAL A 192 -0.14 -4.14 -19.28
CA VAL A 192 -1.14 -3.26 -19.90
C VAL A 192 -2.28 -2.95 -18.92
N ALA A 193 -2.74 -3.94 -18.15
CA ALA A 193 -3.79 -3.74 -17.15
C ALA A 193 -3.37 -2.74 -16.05
N ASP A 194 -2.12 -2.83 -15.58
CA ASP A 194 -1.51 -1.94 -14.60
C ASP A 194 -1.52 -0.49 -15.10
N ARG A 195 -1.08 -0.25 -16.34
CA ARG A 195 -1.10 1.09 -16.91
C ARG A 195 -2.52 1.63 -17.09
N VAL A 196 -3.45 0.80 -17.57
CA VAL A 196 -4.86 1.19 -17.66
C VAL A 196 -5.44 1.52 -16.28
N ALA A 197 -5.03 0.78 -15.24
CA ALA A 197 -5.41 1.08 -13.87
C ALA A 197 -4.81 2.40 -13.39
N ALA A 198 -3.51 2.63 -13.61
CA ALA A 198 -2.79 3.84 -13.27
C ALA A 198 -3.38 5.09 -13.92
N THR A 199 -3.91 5.00 -15.14
CA THR A 199 -4.61 6.12 -15.77
C THR A 199 -6.05 6.24 -15.27
N LEU A 200 -6.83 5.14 -15.27
CA LEU A 200 -8.27 5.21 -15.01
C LEU A 200 -8.59 5.58 -13.55
N PHE A 201 -7.77 5.17 -12.58
CA PHE A 201 -8.03 5.53 -11.19
C PHE A 201 -7.99 7.06 -10.99
N THR A 202 -7.05 7.78 -11.63
CA THR A 202 -6.96 9.25 -11.52
C THR A 202 -8.25 9.92 -11.95
N TYR A 203 -8.81 9.54 -13.10
CA TYR A 203 -10.09 10.04 -13.59
C TYR A 203 -11.27 9.67 -12.68
N VAL A 204 -11.28 8.46 -12.13
CA VAL A 204 -12.34 8.03 -11.21
C VAL A 204 -12.28 8.83 -9.92
N LEU A 205 -11.10 8.98 -9.33
CA LEU A 205 -10.91 9.69 -8.07
C LEU A 205 -11.23 11.18 -8.24
N ASP A 206 -10.78 11.81 -9.32
CA ASP A 206 -11.14 13.19 -9.68
C ASP A 206 -12.67 13.37 -9.79
N ALA A 207 -13.35 12.45 -10.50
CA ALA A 207 -14.80 12.50 -10.64
C ALA A 207 -15.58 12.36 -9.31
N PHE A 208 -14.98 11.73 -8.30
CA PHE A 208 -15.55 11.59 -6.96
C PHE A 208 -14.98 12.59 -5.94
N GLY A 209 -14.08 13.48 -6.35
CA GLY A 209 -13.41 14.43 -5.45
C GLY A 209 -12.57 13.74 -4.37
N LEU A 210 -11.94 12.61 -4.70
CA LEU A 210 -11.07 11.85 -3.80
C LEU A 210 -9.60 12.19 -4.06
N SER A 211 -8.88 12.52 -3.00
CA SER A 211 -7.46 12.84 -3.07
C SER A 211 -6.59 11.59 -3.21
N TRP A 212 -5.44 11.74 -3.86
CA TRP A 212 -4.43 10.68 -4.02
C TRP A 212 -3.03 11.31 -4.10
N ASN A 213 -2.00 10.47 -3.97
CA ASN A 213 -0.59 10.84 -4.09
C ASN A 213 0.21 9.71 -4.77
N GLU A 214 1.52 9.91 -4.96
CA GLU A 214 2.43 8.97 -5.62
C GLU A 214 2.48 7.62 -4.91
N SER A 215 2.40 7.62 -3.57
CA SER A 215 2.35 6.38 -2.78
C SER A 215 1.12 5.53 -3.14
N THR A 216 -0.02 6.18 -3.42
CA THR A 216 -1.25 5.51 -3.85
C THR A 216 -1.05 4.80 -5.18
N ALA A 217 -0.39 5.44 -6.14
CA ALA A 217 -0.07 4.86 -7.44
C ALA A 217 0.91 3.68 -7.31
N GLY A 218 1.95 3.81 -6.47
CA GLY A 218 2.92 2.74 -6.21
C GLY A 218 2.26 1.49 -5.58
N ILE A 219 1.45 1.66 -4.54
CA ILE A 219 0.72 0.56 -3.88
C ILE A 219 -0.30 -0.06 -4.86
N LEU A 220 -1.02 0.77 -5.62
CA LEU A 220 -1.96 0.30 -6.65
C LEU A 220 -1.26 -0.60 -7.66
N SER A 221 -0.08 -0.19 -8.15
CA SER A 221 0.65 -0.94 -9.17
C SER A 221 1.04 -2.33 -8.67
N VAL A 222 1.62 -2.41 -7.47
CA VAL A 222 1.96 -3.68 -6.81
C VAL A 222 0.73 -4.55 -6.61
N LEU A 223 -0.39 -3.97 -6.17
CA LEU A 223 -1.64 -4.68 -5.97
C LEU A 223 -2.21 -5.25 -7.28
N VAL A 224 -2.24 -4.45 -8.35
CA VAL A 224 -2.72 -4.88 -9.68
C VAL A 224 -1.84 -5.97 -10.25
N PHE A 225 -0.52 -5.83 -10.10
CA PHE A 225 0.43 -6.82 -10.59
C PHE A 225 0.33 -8.14 -9.82
N GLY A 226 0.26 -8.07 -8.48
CA GLY A 226 0.14 -9.22 -7.60
C GLY A 226 -1.18 -9.95 -7.82
N ALA A 227 -2.31 -9.26 -7.70
CA ALA A 227 -3.64 -9.85 -7.87
C ALA A 227 -3.88 -10.30 -9.32
N GLY A 228 -3.53 -9.47 -10.30
CA GLY A 228 -3.69 -9.78 -11.71
C GLY A 228 -2.89 -11.00 -12.15
N THR A 229 -1.63 -11.11 -11.73
CA THR A 229 -0.81 -12.28 -12.02
C THR A 229 -1.34 -13.52 -11.30
N ASN A 230 -1.83 -13.38 -10.07
CA ASN A 230 -2.47 -14.49 -9.37
C ASN A 230 -3.72 -15.02 -10.14
N TYR A 231 -4.60 -14.12 -10.57
CA TYR A 231 -5.76 -14.48 -11.39
C TYR A 231 -5.34 -15.18 -12.69
N ALA A 232 -4.29 -14.68 -13.33
CA ALA A 232 -3.69 -15.29 -14.51
C ALA A 232 -3.16 -16.71 -14.23
N LEU A 233 -2.47 -16.91 -13.10
CA LEU A 233 -1.91 -18.19 -12.69
C LEU A 233 -3.01 -19.24 -12.47
N LEU A 234 -4.11 -18.87 -11.81
CA LEU A 234 -5.27 -19.74 -11.62
C LEU A 234 -5.90 -20.16 -12.95
N LEU A 235 -6.09 -19.20 -13.86
CA LEU A 235 -6.61 -19.49 -15.20
C LEU A 235 -5.67 -20.39 -16.00
N ILE A 236 -4.38 -20.07 -16.04
CA ILE A 236 -3.36 -20.83 -16.77
C ILE A 236 -3.25 -22.24 -16.21
N SER A 237 -3.25 -22.40 -14.90
CA SER A 237 -3.20 -23.70 -14.24
C SER A 237 -4.40 -24.57 -14.66
N ARG A 238 -5.61 -24.02 -14.61
CA ARG A 238 -6.82 -24.75 -15.01
C ARG A 238 -6.87 -25.04 -16.50
N TYR A 239 -6.45 -24.08 -17.32
CA TYR A 239 -6.34 -24.28 -18.77
C TYR A 239 -5.34 -25.38 -19.11
N ARG A 240 -4.19 -25.41 -18.43
CA ARG A 240 -3.17 -26.45 -18.57
C ARG A 240 -3.70 -27.82 -18.16
N GLU A 241 -4.48 -27.91 -17.09
CA GLU A 241 -5.16 -29.15 -16.68
C GLU A 241 -6.12 -29.63 -17.78
N GLU A 242 -6.98 -28.76 -18.31
CA GLU A 242 -7.94 -29.12 -19.36
C GLU A 242 -7.28 -29.50 -20.70
N LEU A 243 -6.09 -28.98 -21.01
CA LEU A 243 -5.31 -29.41 -22.18
C LEU A 243 -4.85 -30.87 -22.10
N THR A 244 -4.78 -31.46 -20.90
CA THR A 244 -4.51 -32.91 -20.71
C THR A 244 -5.76 -33.78 -20.92
N ARG A 245 -6.94 -33.18 -20.96
CA ARG A 245 -8.23 -33.88 -21.18
C ARG A 245 -8.79 -33.67 -22.58
N HIS A 246 -8.44 -32.56 -23.22
CA HIS A 246 -8.99 -32.15 -24.51
C HIS A 246 -7.90 -31.83 -25.53
N GLU A 247 -8.01 -32.38 -26.74
CA GLU A 247 -7.10 -32.09 -27.86
C GLU A 247 -7.23 -30.66 -28.39
N ASP A 248 -8.47 -30.17 -28.57
CA ASP A 248 -8.73 -28.81 -29.06
C ASP A 248 -8.45 -27.76 -27.98
N ARG A 249 -7.52 -26.83 -28.28
CA ARG A 249 -7.17 -25.71 -27.40
C ARG A 249 -8.35 -24.78 -27.10
N PHE A 250 -9.27 -24.62 -28.06
CA PHE A 250 -10.46 -23.76 -27.88
C PHE A 250 -11.50 -24.46 -27.00
N GLY A 251 -11.68 -25.76 -27.17
CA GLY A 251 -12.47 -26.61 -26.28
C GLY A 251 -11.94 -26.63 -24.85
N ALA A 252 -10.63 -26.79 -24.66
CA ALA A 252 -9.99 -26.76 -23.35
C ALA A 252 -10.22 -25.41 -22.63
N MET A 253 -10.01 -24.29 -23.33
CA MET A 253 -10.28 -22.97 -22.75
C MET A 253 -11.77 -22.77 -22.41
N ALA A 254 -12.69 -23.34 -23.22
CA ALA A 254 -14.12 -23.27 -22.95
C ALA A 254 -14.54 -23.93 -21.64
N ARG A 255 -13.85 -25.02 -21.29
CA ARG A 255 -14.10 -25.80 -20.09
C ARG A 255 -13.41 -25.19 -18.88
N SER A 256 -12.24 -24.56 -19.05
CA SER A 256 -11.54 -23.89 -17.95
C SER A 256 -12.13 -22.52 -17.62
N TRP A 257 -12.62 -21.75 -18.60
CA TRP A 257 -12.96 -20.33 -18.42
C TRP A 257 -14.11 -20.08 -17.45
N LEU A 258 -15.33 -20.57 -17.73
CA LEU A 258 -16.52 -20.24 -16.90
C LEU A 258 -16.36 -20.67 -15.42
N PRO A 259 -15.83 -21.87 -15.14
CA PRO A 259 -15.56 -22.26 -13.76
C PRO A 259 -14.45 -21.42 -13.10
N THR A 260 -13.43 -20.96 -13.85
CA THR A 260 -12.42 -20.05 -13.29
C THR A 260 -13.01 -18.68 -13.04
N LEU A 261 -13.83 -18.18 -13.96
CA LEU A 261 -14.52 -16.89 -13.84
C LEU A 261 -15.35 -16.83 -12.56
N THR A 262 -16.19 -17.83 -12.32
CA THR A 262 -17.01 -17.89 -11.10
C THR A 262 -16.18 -17.89 -9.82
N THR A 263 -15.09 -18.67 -9.75
CA THR A 263 -14.24 -18.72 -8.56
C THR A 263 -13.42 -17.45 -8.36
N VAL A 264 -12.78 -16.94 -9.41
CA VAL A 264 -11.93 -15.74 -9.35
C VAL A 264 -12.77 -14.48 -9.14
N SER A 265 -13.97 -14.36 -9.73
CA SER A 265 -14.88 -13.26 -9.44
C SER A 265 -15.31 -13.19 -7.98
N ALA A 266 -15.54 -14.34 -7.35
CA ALA A 266 -15.90 -14.34 -5.94
C ALA A 266 -14.73 -13.87 -5.05
N SER A 267 -13.51 -14.29 -5.39
CA SER A 267 -12.28 -13.80 -4.74
C SER A 267 -12.06 -12.31 -4.98
N ALA A 268 -12.09 -11.84 -6.23
CA ALA A 268 -11.93 -10.43 -6.55
C ALA A 268 -12.98 -9.55 -5.85
N GLY A 269 -14.22 -10.04 -5.77
CA GLY A 269 -15.29 -9.38 -5.03
C GLY A 269 -14.99 -9.23 -3.53
N THR A 270 -14.42 -10.25 -2.87
CA THR A 270 -14.02 -10.13 -1.46
C THR A 270 -12.85 -9.18 -1.26
N VAL A 271 -11.89 -9.13 -2.21
CA VAL A 271 -10.78 -8.18 -2.13
C VAL A 271 -11.31 -6.75 -2.29
N ILE A 272 -12.18 -6.50 -3.27
CA ILE A 272 -12.84 -5.20 -3.49
C ILE A 272 -13.60 -4.76 -2.25
N LEU A 273 -14.38 -5.66 -1.61
CA LEU A 273 -15.08 -5.36 -0.37
C LEU A 273 -14.12 -5.02 0.79
N GLY A 274 -12.99 -5.72 0.88
CA GLY A 274 -11.98 -5.45 1.91
C GLY A 274 -11.36 -4.06 1.75
N VAL A 275 -10.89 -3.72 0.54
CA VAL A 275 -10.29 -2.40 0.29
C VAL A 275 -11.32 -1.26 0.29
N ALA A 276 -12.59 -1.55 -0.04
CA ALA A 276 -13.69 -0.58 0.06
C ALA A 276 -13.92 -0.07 1.49
N CYS A 277 -13.49 -0.83 2.51
CA CYS A 277 -13.61 -0.40 3.90
C CYS A 277 -12.71 0.81 4.22
N LEU A 278 -11.65 1.03 3.44
CA LEU A 278 -10.80 2.22 3.57
C LEU A 278 -11.54 3.51 3.21
N LEU A 279 -12.65 3.44 2.48
CA LEU A 279 -13.52 4.60 2.21
C LEU A 279 -14.15 5.17 3.50
N TRP A 280 -14.14 4.41 4.60
CA TRP A 280 -14.64 4.86 5.90
C TRP A 280 -13.60 5.63 6.71
N SER A 281 -12.33 5.66 6.27
CA SER A 281 -11.24 6.38 6.95
C SER A 281 -11.54 7.87 7.07
N SER A 282 -11.11 8.51 8.15
CA SER A 282 -11.17 9.96 8.29
C SER A 282 -10.14 10.70 7.41
N VAL A 283 -9.14 9.99 6.90
CA VAL A 283 -8.02 10.53 6.11
C VAL A 283 -8.31 10.43 4.60
N PRO A 284 -8.35 11.55 3.84
CA PRO A 284 -8.71 11.55 2.42
C PRO A 284 -7.81 10.66 1.54
N VAL A 285 -6.48 10.69 1.71
CA VAL A 285 -5.56 9.83 0.94
C VAL A 285 -5.82 8.33 1.20
N THR A 286 -6.21 7.95 2.42
CA THR A 286 -6.61 6.55 2.70
C THR A 286 -7.90 6.16 1.99
N GLN A 287 -8.89 7.08 1.93
CA GLN A 287 -10.10 6.88 1.12
C GLN A 287 -9.74 6.73 -0.38
N GLY A 288 -8.84 7.58 -0.87
CA GLY A 288 -8.29 7.53 -2.22
C GLY A 288 -7.63 6.20 -2.53
N LEU A 289 -6.78 5.68 -1.64
CA LEU A 289 -6.16 4.36 -1.79
C LEU A 289 -7.20 3.24 -1.87
N GLY A 290 -8.25 3.28 -1.04
CA GLY A 290 -9.36 2.34 -1.11
C GLY A 290 -10.05 2.36 -2.47
N ALA A 291 -10.41 3.54 -2.97
CA ALA A 291 -11.05 3.71 -4.27
C ALA A 291 -10.15 3.28 -5.43
N ALA A 292 -8.87 3.68 -5.40
CA ALA A 292 -7.88 3.32 -6.40
C ALA A 292 -7.70 1.79 -6.45
N ALA A 293 -7.56 1.14 -5.29
CA ALA A 293 -7.44 -0.30 -5.18
C ALA A 293 -8.67 -1.04 -5.74
N MET A 294 -9.90 -0.56 -5.47
CA MET A 294 -11.11 -1.14 -6.07
C MET A 294 -11.07 -1.11 -7.60
N VAL A 295 -10.71 0.04 -8.18
CA VAL A 295 -10.59 0.23 -9.62
C VAL A 295 -9.50 -0.68 -10.19
N GLY A 296 -8.32 -0.69 -9.58
CA GLY A 296 -7.20 -1.54 -9.98
C GLY A 296 -7.54 -3.02 -9.98
N ILE A 297 -8.13 -3.53 -8.89
CA ILE A 297 -8.52 -4.94 -8.79
C ILE A 297 -9.59 -5.29 -9.83
N ALA A 298 -10.56 -4.40 -10.08
CA ALA A 298 -11.58 -4.61 -11.10
C ALA A 298 -10.95 -4.70 -12.50
N ILE A 299 -10.01 -3.83 -12.84
CA ILE A 299 -9.28 -3.85 -14.12
C ILE A 299 -8.42 -5.11 -14.23
N ALA A 300 -7.67 -5.46 -13.19
CA ALA A 300 -6.87 -6.68 -13.13
C ALA A 300 -7.74 -7.92 -13.37
N TRP A 301 -8.91 -7.98 -12.74
CA TRP A 301 -9.91 -9.04 -12.92
C TRP A 301 -10.43 -9.11 -14.37
N VAL A 302 -10.77 -7.97 -14.97
CA VAL A 302 -11.20 -7.91 -16.38
C VAL A 302 -10.10 -8.41 -17.32
N PHE A 303 -8.87 -7.91 -17.18
CA PHE A 303 -7.76 -8.28 -18.07
C PHE A 303 -7.38 -9.74 -17.90
N ALA A 304 -7.25 -10.24 -16.67
CA ALA A 304 -6.88 -11.62 -16.40
C ALA A 304 -7.93 -12.62 -16.89
N LEU A 305 -9.23 -12.28 -16.86
CA LEU A 305 -10.29 -13.22 -17.21
C LEU A 305 -10.89 -13.02 -18.58
N PHE A 306 -10.74 -11.85 -19.22
CA PHE A 306 -11.34 -11.59 -20.53
C PHE A 306 -10.29 -11.33 -21.62
N VAL A 307 -9.14 -10.74 -21.28
CA VAL A 307 -8.07 -10.48 -22.25
C VAL A 307 -7.12 -11.68 -22.34
N LEU A 308 -6.58 -12.14 -21.21
CA LEU A 308 -5.62 -13.23 -21.16
C LEU A 308 -6.10 -14.55 -21.83
N PRO A 309 -7.33 -15.04 -21.64
CA PRO A 309 -7.76 -16.27 -22.30
C PRO A 309 -7.68 -16.18 -23.82
N GLY A 310 -8.05 -15.04 -24.40
CA GLY A 310 -7.99 -14.80 -25.84
C GLY A 310 -6.56 -14.73 -26.37
N VAL A 311 -5.66 -14.10 -25.62
CA VAL A 311 -4.22 -14.10 -25.92
C VAL A 311 -3.67 -15.53 -25.89
N LEU A 312 -3.95 -16.30 -24.82
CA LEU A 312 -3.46 -17.67 -24.68
C LEU A 312 -3.93 -18.60 -25.81
N VAL A 313 -5.21 -18.54 -26.22
CA VAL A 313 -5.72 -19.41 -27.30
C VAL A 313 -5.24 -18.98 -28.70
N THR A 314 -4.71 -17.77 -28.85
CA THR A 314 -4.07 -17.34 -30.10
C THR A 314 -2.79 -18.15 -30.33
N PHE A 315 -2.03 -18.38 -29.25
CA PHE A 315 -0.85 -19.23 -29.27
C PHE A 315 -1.20 -20.73 -29.09
N GLY A 316 -0.33 -21.61 -29.58
CA GLY A 316 -0.52 -23.06 -29.52
C GLY A 316 -0.01 -23.65 -28.20
N ARG A 317 -0.06 -24.98 -28.07
CA ARG A 317 0.49 -25.71 -26.90
C ARG A 317 2.00 -25.51 -26.69
N TRP A 318 2.69 -24.96 -27.69
CA TRP A 318 4.13 -24.71 -27.65
C TRP A 318 4.54 -23.72 -26.55
N ILE A 319 3.63 -22.85 -26.09
CA ILE A 319 3.88 -21.92 -24.98
C ILE A 319 4.22 -22.61 -23.66
N PHE A 320 3.87 -23.89 -23.52
CA PHE A 320 4.22 -24.71 -22.36
C PHE A 320 5.52 -25.52 -22.58
N TRP A 321 6.28 -25.26 -23.65
CA TRP A 321 7.58 -25.89 -23.86
C TRP A 321 8.51 -25.56 -22.68
N PRO A 322 9.29 -26.53 -22.17
CA PRO A 322 9.53 -27.90 -22.66
C PRO A 322 8.51 -28.95 -22.18
N ARG A 323 7.73 -28.69 -21.12
CA ARG A 323 6.75 -29.63 -20.55
C ARG A 323 5.34 -29.40 -21.09
N ARG A 324 5.17 -29.70 -22.38
CA ARG A 324 3.90 -29.57 -23.10
C ARG A 324 2.84 -30.52 -22.48
N PRO A 325 1.67 -30.02 -22.07
CA PRO A 325 0.58 -30.89 -21.61
C PRO A 325 0.03 -31.69 -22.81
N GLU A 326 0.14 -33.01 -22.72
CA GLU A 326 -0.40 -33.95 -23.70
C GLU A 326 -1.66 -34.63 -23.15
N ALA A 327 -2.57 -34.99 -24.06
CA ALA A 327 -3.83 -35.60 -23.67
C ALA A 327 -3.60 -37.01 -23.11
N GLY A 328 -4.19 -37.34 -21.95
CA GLY A 328 -4.07 -38.65 -21.31
C GLY A 328 -2.97 -38.79 -20.24
N HIS A 329 -2.16 -37.76 -19.99
CA HIS A 329 -1.13 -37.78 -18.94
C HIS A 329 -1.74 -37.42 -17.57
N LYS A 330 -1.54 -38.28 -16.55
CA LYS A 330 -1.96 -37.96 -15.17
C LYS A 330 -0.91 -37.07 -14.49
N LEU A 331 -1.31 -35.90 -14.01
CA LEU A 331 -0.46 -35.06 -13.17
C LEU A 331 -0.22 -35.78 -11.83
N SER A 332 1.04 -35.99 -11.45
CA SER A 332 1.40 -36.52 -10.13
C SER A 332 1.72 -35.36 -9.18
N HIS A 333 1.14 -35.40 -7.98
CA HIS A 333 1.27 -34.34 -6.97
C HIS A 333 2.13 -34.80 -5.78
N GLY A 334 3.13 -35.66 -6.02
CA GLY A 334 3.77 -36.48 -4.98
C GLY A 334 4.32 -35.73 -3.74
N PHE A 335 4.73 -34.46 -3.85
CA PHE A 335 5.07 -33.64 -2.68
C PHE A 335 3.83 -33.31 -1.83
N TRP A 336 2.77 -32.84 -2.47
CA TRP A 336 1.52 -32.45 -1.82
C TRP A 336 0.74 -33.66 -1.29
N ASP A 337 0.87 -34.82 -1.94
CA ASP A 337 0.35 -36.09 -1.41
C ASP A 337 1.02 -36.48 -0.07
N ARG A 338 2.33 -36.21 0.07
CA ARG A 338 3.04 -36.43 1.34
C ARG A 338 2.59 -35.44 2.40
N VAL A 339 2.46 -34.16 2.06
CA VAL A 339 1.96 -33.12 2.98
C VAL A 339 0.56 -33.51 3.48
N GLY A 340 -0.35 -33.87 2.58
CA GLY A 340 -1.68 -34.37 2.94
C GLY A 340 -1.63 -35.62 3.83
N GLY A 341 -0.72 -36.57 3.55
CA GLY A 341 -0.51 -37.74 4.39
C GLY A 341 -0.01 -37.41 5.81
N VAL A 342 0.83 -36.39 5.97
CA VAL A 342 1.28 -35.89 7.30
C VAL A 342 0.12 -35.22 8.04
N VAL A 343 -0.65 -34.37 7.34
CA VAL A 343 -1.85 -33.70 7.89
C VAL A 343 -2.86 -34.71 8.39
N ALA A 344 -3.14 -35.76 7.62
CA ALA A 344 -4.07 -36.81 8.00
C ALA A 344 -3.61 -37.61 9.23
N LYS A 345 -2.31 -37.89 9.36
CA LYS A 345 -1.77 -38.71 10.45
C LYS A 345 -1.65 -37.97 11.77
N ARG A 346 -1.37 -36.66 11.75
CA ARG A 346 -1.02 -35.87 12.94
C ARG A 346 -1.74 -34.52 13.03
N PRO A 347 -3.07 -34.44 12.85
CA PRO A 347 -3.77 -33.17 12.75
C PRO A 347 -3.70 -32.33 14.04
N LYS A 348 -3.80 -32.96 15.22
CA LYS A 348 -3.70 -32.24 16.52
C LYS A 348 -2.33 -31.58 16.74
N GLN A 349 -1.25 -32.28 16.38
CA GLN A 349 0.11 -31.77 16.55
C GLN A 349 0.37 -30.61 15.61
N ILE A 350 -0.11 -30.69 14.36
CA ILE A 350 0.02 -29.61 13.39
C ILE A 350 -0.71 -28.36 13.86
N VAL A 351 -1.97 -28.50 14.30
CA VAL A 351 -2.72 -27.36 14.85
C VAL A 351 -2.00 -26.72 16.03
N ALA A 352 -1.52 -27.53 16.99
CA ALA A 352 -0.78 -27.02 18.15
C ALA A 352 0.52 -26.29 17.74
N CYS A 353 1.35 -26.90 16.88
CA CYS A 353 2.59 -26.30 16.43
C CYS A 353 2.35 -25.02 15.61
N SER A 354 1.34 -25.00 14.73
CA SER A 354 1.00 -23.81 13.95
C SER A 354 0.52 -22.67 14.83
N ILE A 355 -0.36 -22.93 15.81
CA ILE A 355 -0.83 -21.90 16.75
C ILE A 355 0.33 -21.37 17.60
N VAL A 356 1.20 -22.25 18.11
CA VAL A 356 2.38 -21.83 18.89
C VAL A 356 3.35 -21.00 18.04
N ALA A 357 3.65 -21.43 16.81
CA ALA A 357 4.53 -20.68 15.93
C ALA A 357 3.97 -19.29 15.61
N LEU A 358 2.69 -19.19 15.24
CA LEU A 358 2.03 -17.91 14.98
C LEU A 358 1.96 -17.04 16.24
N GLY A 359 1.65 -17.64 17.40
CA GLY A 359 1.62 -16.93 18.68
C GLY A 359 2.97 -16.35 19.09
N ILE A 360 4.07 -17.07 18.83
CA ILE A 360 5.44 -16.55 19.03
C ILE A 360 5.70 -15.35 18.11
N CYS A 361 5.34 -15.46 16.82
CA CYS A 361 5.48 -14.35 15.88
C CYS A 361 4.64 -13.12 16.31
N SER A 362 3.47 -13.34 16.92
CA SER A 362 2.62 -12.25 17.43
C SER A 362 3.20 -11.53 18.66
N LEU A 363 4.21 -12.08 19.35
CA LEU A 363 4.82 -11.41 20.52
C LEU A 363 5.46 -10.07 20.15
N GLY A 364 5.94 -9.92 18.92
CA GLY A 364 6.48 -8.63 18.44
C GLY A 364 5.44 -7.50 18.46
N CYS A 365 4.13 -7.81 18.43
CA CYS A 365 3.10 -6.79 18.55
C CYS A 365 3.14 -6.03 19.88
N LEU A 366 3.68 -6.64 20.95
CA LEU A 366 3.78 -6.01 22.26
C LEU A 366 4.85 -4.90 22.32
N GLN A 367 5.71 -4.82 21.30
CA GLN A 367 6.83 -3.88 21.23
C GLN A 367 6.65 -2.84 20.11
N ILE A 368 5.51 -2.87 19.41
CA ILE A 368 5.22 -1.92 18.33
C ILE A 368 5.11 -0.51 18.92
N ASN A 369 5.94 0.38 18.38
CA ASN A 369 5.77 1.83 18.50
C ASN A 369 5.26 2.37 17.15
N THR A 370 4.33 3.32 17.19
CA THR A 370 3.78 3.98 15.99
C THR A 370 4.04 5.47 16.04
N GLY A 371 4.13 6.08 14.85
CA GLY A 371 4.48 7.49 14.68
C GLY A 371 5.94 7.61 14.28
N ILE A 372 6.16 7.96 13.02
CA ILE A 372 7.49 8.31 12.49
C ILE A 372 7.55 9.82 12.32
N THR A 373 8.72 10.40 12.56
CA THR A 373 8.96 11.82 12.27
C THR A 373 9.03 12.03 10.76
N GLU A 374 8.99 13.29 10.28
CA GLU A 374 9.19 13.60 8.85
C GLU A 374 10.55 13.09 8.34
N ALA A 375 11.59 13.19 9.18
CA ALA A 375 12.94 12.71 8.86
C ALA A 375 12.97 11.20 8.63
N ASP A 376 12.28 10.45 9.48
CA ASP A 376 12.24 8.99 9.47
C ASP A 376 11.35 8.41 8.37
N GLN A 377 10.68 9.26 7.56
CA GLN A 377 9.89 8.79 6.41
C GLN A 377 10.77 8.30 5.26
N PHE A 378 11.99 8.83 5.15
CA PHE A 378 12.94 8.49 4.10
C PHE A 378 13.87 7.35 4.53
N ILE A 379 14.17 6.43 3.60
CA ILE A 379 15.16 5.37 3.88
C ILE A 379 16.58 5.95 3.96
N ASP A 380 16.88 6.88 3.06
CA ASP A 380 18.11 7.67 3.05
C ASP A 380 17.75 9.13 3.37
N THR A 381 18.49 9.77 4.26
CA THR A 381 18.19 11.14 4.70
C THR A 381 18.46 12.15 3.58
N PRO A 382 17.45 12.87 3.07
CA PRO A 382 17.65 13.89 2.03
C PRO A 382 18.24 15.17 2.62
N GLU A 383 18.76 16.04 1.75
CA GLU A 383 19.39 17.31 2.14
C GLU A 383 18.48 18.19 3.00
N SER A 384 17.19 18.28 2.65
CA SER A 384 16.22 19.10 3.40
C SER A 384 16.09 18.68 4.85
N ILE A 385 16.18 17.38 5.14
CA ILE A 385 16.06 16.83 6.48
C ILE A 385 17.35 17.01 7.28
N SER A 386 18.53 16.74 6.68
CA SER A 386 19.80 17.00 7.35
C SER A 386 19.96 18.49 7.67
N ALA A 387 19.57 19.36 6.74
CA ALA A 387 19.62 20.81 6.91
C ALA A 387 18.64 21.32 7.97
N ALA A 388 17.48 20.67 8.15
CA ALA A 388 16.56 20.99 9.24
C ALA A 388 17.22 20.70 10.61
N SER A 389 17.87 19.54 10.75
CA SER A 389 18.56 19.17 11.98
C SER A 389 19.74 20.10 12.29
N GLU A 390 20.57 20.43 11.29
CA GLU A 390 21.69 21.37 11.44
C GLU A 390 21.21 22.78 11.78
N LEU A 391 20.08 23.21 11.20
CA LEU A 391 19.45 24.49 11.51
C LEU A 391 19.00 24.56 12.96
N GLU A 392 18.36 23.52 13.48
CA GLU A 392 17.89 23.48 14.88
C GLU A 392 19.06 23.47 15.89
N GLU A 393 20.21 22.87 15.54
CA GLU A 393 21.43 22.96 16.35
C GLU A 393 22.00 24.39 16.37
N ALA A 394 22.04 25.08 15.21
CA ALA A 394 22.60 26.42 15.08
C ALA A 394 21.66 27.54 15.56
N PHE A 395 20.35 27.31 15.49
CA PHE A 395 19.30 28.25 15.90
C PHE A 395 18.27 27.58 16.82
N PRO A 396 18.57 27.35 18.11
CA PRO A 396 17.69 26.59 19.01
C PRO A 396 16.29 27.19 19.24
N GLN A 397 16.08 28.46 18.87
CA GLN A 397 14.79 29.14 18.98
C GLN A 397 13.99 29.12 17.66
N GLN A 398 14.59 28.62 16.58
CA GLN A 398 13.96 28.50 15.26
C GLN A 398 13.83 27.02 14.92
N SER A 399 12.59 26.58 14.67
CA SER A 399 12.35 25.27 14.08
C SER A 399 12.23 25.41 12.56
N ALA A 400 12.68 24.40 11.83
CA ALA A 400 12.45 24.30 10.39
C ALA A 400 10.95 24.09 10.07
N THR A 401 10.17 23.58 11.03
CA THR A 401 8.74 23.26 10.92
C THR A 401 7.94 23.85 12.10
N PRO A 402 7.91 25.19 12.22
CA PRO A 402 7.37 25.86 13.40
C PRO A 402 5.85 25.64 13.57
N PRO A 403 5.34 25.60 14.81
CA PRO A 403 3.91 25.57 15.09
C PRO A 403 3.18 26.80 14.53
N ILE A 404 1.93 26.59 14.14
CA ILE A 404 1.10 27.64 13.55
C ILE A 404 -0.23 27.70 14.26
N LEU A 405 -0.57 28.87 14.79
CA LEU A 405 -1.86 29.13 15.42
C LEU A 405 -2.76 29.92 14.47
N ALA A 406 -4.00 29.50 14.34
CA ALA A 406 -5.05 30.34 13.75
C ALA A 406 -5.89 30.95 14.88
N THR A 407 -5.97 32.28 14.92
CA THR A 407 -6.76 33.03 15.92
C THR A 407 -7.55 34.16 15.29
N ARG A 408 -8.70 34.51 15.88
CA ARG A 408 -9.46 35.73 15.54
C ARG A 408 -9.06 36.95 16.36
N ASP A 409 -8.36 36.75 17.48
CA ASP A 409 -7.91 37.81 18.39
C ASP A 409 -6.40 37.64 18.63
N ALA A 410 -5.60 38.15 17.70
CA ALA A 410 -4.15 38.04 17.74
C ALA A 410 -3.55 38.65 19.03
N SER A 411 -4.09 39.77 19.52
CA SER A 411 -3.58 40.44 20.71
C SER A 411 -3.79 39.63 21.99
N ALA A 412 -4.93 38.95 22.12
CA ALA A 412 -5.17 38.05 23.25
C ALA A 412 -4.27 36.81 23.17
N THR A 413 -4.14 36.20 22.00
CA THR A 413 -3.29 35.02 21.78
C THR A 413 -1.81 35.34 22.04
N GLU A 414 -1.30 36.47 21.57
CA GLU A 414 0.08 36.91 21.82
C GLU A 414 0.37 37.14 23.31
N ALA A 415 -0.59 37.69 24.07
CA ALA A 415 -0.43 37.89 25.50
C ALA A 415 -0.37 36.55 26.27
N GLU A 416 -1.13 35.56 25.82
CA GLU A 416 -1.12 34.21 26.38
C GLU A 416 0.17 33.46 26.02
N LEU A 417 0.65 33.55 24.77
CA LEU A 417 1.94 33.02 24.35
C LEU A 417 3.12 33.62 25.14
N ALA A 418 3.09 34.93 25.38
CA ALA A 418 4.10 35.59 26.19
C ALA A 418 4.15 35.04 27.63
N SER A 419 3.03 34.56 28.16
CA SER A 419 2.97 33.91 29.48
C SER A 419 3.64 32.53 29.50
N LEU A 420 3.71 31.86 28.35
CA LEU A 420 4.42 30.60 28.14
C LEU A 420 5.91 30.81 27.81
N GLY A 421 6.35 32.07 27.63
CA GLY A 421 7.70 32.38 27.16
C GLY A 421 7.89 32.20 25.65
N ALA A 422 6.79 31.99 24.91
CA ALA A 422 6.79 31.87 23.46
C ALA A 422 6.62 33.24 22.79
N THR A 423 7.11 33.35 21.56
CA THR A 423 6.90 34.51 20.70
C THR A 423 6.12 34.11 19.46
N ALA A 424 5.35 35.04 18.89
CA ALA A 424 4.61 34.83 17.66
C ALA A 424 4.97 35.88 16.62
N THR A 425 5.03 35.45 15.36
CA THR A 425 5.13 36.32 14.20
C THR A 425 3.90 36.11 13.31
N ALA A 426 3.20 37.20 13.01
CA ALA A 426 2.02 37.14 12.14
C ALA A 426 2.45 36.87 10.69
N ARG A 427 1.81 35.89 10.06
CA ARG A 427 1.98 35.65 8.62
C ARG A 427 1.10 36.60 7.80
N PRO A 428 1.52 36.95 6.58
CA PRO A 428 0.67 37.66 5.62
C PRO A 428 -0.62 36.85 5.34
N GLY A 429 -1.70 37.58 5.04
CA GLY A 429 -3.02 37.01 4.77
C GLY A 429 -3.95 36.99 5.99
N ASN A 430 -5.25 37.12 5.73
CA ASN A 430 -6.30 37.02 6.74
C ASN A 430 -7.50 36.23 6.17
N PRO A 431 -7.29 34.93 5.88
CA PRO A 431 -8.30 34.10 5.26
C PRO A 431 -9.50 33.97 6.19
N GLU A 432 -10.68 34.32 5.69
CA GLU A 432 -11.96 34.14 6.41
C GLU A 432 -12.00 34.81 7.81
N GLY A 433 -11.20 35.86 8.04
CA GLY A 433 -11.14 36.57 9.33
C GLY A 433 -10.20 35.92 10.38
N TRP A 434 -9.40 34.94 9.98
CA TRP A 434 -8.37 34.31 10.81
C TRP A 434 -7.01 34.94 10.59
N THR A 435 -6.32 35.26 11.69
CA THR A 435 -4.91 35.64 11.69
C THR A 435 -4.06 34.40 11.96
N LEU A 436 -3.09 34.14 11.10
CA LEU A 436 -2.14 33.02 11.24
C LEU A 436 -0.88 33.53 11.94
N LEU A 437 -0.54 32.91 13.07
CA LEU A 437 0.63 33.24 13.89
C LEU A 437 1.61 32.06 13.86
N GLN A 438 2.83 32.30 13.42
CA GLN A 438 3.93 31.35 13.54
C GLN A 438 4.56 31.50 14.91
N VAL A 439 4.63 30.40 15.67
CA VAL A 439 5.08 30.41 17.07
C VAL A 439 6.51 29.89 17.18
N SER A 440 7.28 30.50 18.07
CA SER A 440 8.64 30.09 18.44
C SER A 440 8.75 29.94 19.95
N GLY A 441 9.38 28.85 20.42
CA GLY A 441 9.70 28.62 21.83
C GLY A 441 8.62 27.94 22.67
N ALA A 442 7.64 27.26 22.06
CA ALA A 442 6.69 26.39 22.75
C ALA A 442 6.38 25.15 21.92
N ASP A 443 6.17 24.02 22.60
CA ASP A 443 5.85 22.72 22.01
C ASP A 443 4.35 22.60 21.71
N ILE A 444 3.97 21.72 20.77
CA ILE A 444 2.56 21.51 20.37
C ILE A 444 1.68 21.09 21.56
N ASP A 445 2.18 20.21 22.44
CA ASP A 445 1.42 19.76 23.61
C ASP A 445 1.13 20.90 24.59
N GLU A 446 2.08 21.81 24.79
CA GLU A 446 1.90 22.99 25.63
C GLU A 446 0.87 23.95 25.01
N LEU A 447 0.98 24.18 23.70
CA LEU A 447 0.05 25.03 22.96
C LEU A 447 -1.38 24.48 22.99
N ARG A 448 -1.57 23.18 22.72
CA ARG A 448 -2.89 22.53 22.77
C ARG A 448 -3.50 22.55 24.16
N THR A 449 -2.67 22.42 25.19
CA THR A 449 -3.13 22.49 26.59
C THR A 449 -3.54 23.91 26.97
N ALA A 450 -2.72 24.91 26.63
CA ALA A 450 -2.99 26.31 26.93
C ALA A 450 -4.25 26.81 26.23
N PHE A 451 -4.41 26.50 24.94
CA PHE A 451 -5.54 26.95 24.13
C PHE A 451 -6.75 26.00 24.16
N SER A 452 -6.76 25.01 25.07
CA SER A 452 -7.87 24.05 25.18
C SER A 452 -9.20 24.74 25.48
N GLY A 453 -10.17 24.61 24.57
CA GLY A 453 -11.50 25.23 24.69
C GLY A 453 -11.56 26.72 24.36
N SER A 454 -10.47 27.31 23.83
CA SER A 454 -10.47 28.64 23.22
C SER A 454 -10.89 28.58 21.73
N ASP A 455 -11.06 29.74 21.08
CA ASP A 455 -11.29 29.84 19.61
C ASP A 455 -9.95 29.95 18.85
N VAL A 456 -8.86 29.39 19.41
CA VAL A 456 -7.53 29.32 18.80
C VAL A 456 -7.27 27.88 18.37
N LEU A 457 -6.87 27.69 17.11
CA LEU A 457 -6.59 26.37 16.53
C LEU A 457 -5.08 26.16 16.41
N VAL A 458 -4.60 24.97 16.77
CA VAL A 458 -3.17 24.61 16.69
C VAL A 458 -2.90 23.72 15.48
N GLY A 459 -1.98 24.14 14.63
CA GLY A 459 -1.51 23.43 13.44
C GLY A 459 0.00 23.51 13.25
N GLY A 460 0.44 23.18 12.03
CA GLY A 460 1.85 22.98 11.69
C GLY A 460 2.22 21.48 11.66
N PRO A 461 3.38 21.13 11.08
CA PRO A 461 3.69 19.74 10.72
C PRO A 461 3.68 18.75 11.90
N GLU A 462 4.19 19.15 13.06
CA GLU A 462 4.16 18.28 14.25
C GLU A 462 2.72 18.05 14.76
N ALA A 463 1.87 19.09 14.76
CA ALA A 463 0.46 18.95 15.11
C ALA A 463 -0.31 18.06 14.10
N GLU A 464 0.06 18.14 12.82
CA GLU A 464 -0.45 17.28 11.76
C GLU A 464 -0.10 15.81 12.01
N LEU A 465 1.17 15.50 12.33
CA LEU A 465 1.61 14.13 12.67
C LEU A 465 0.88 13.57 13.90
N MET A 466 0.67 14.40 14.93
CA MET A 466 -0.08 14.00 16.13
C MET A 466 -1.54 13.68 15.79
N ASP A 467 -2.20 14.52 15.00
CA ASP A 467 -3.58 14.30 14.57
C ASP A 467 -3.70 13.11 13.63
N GLU A 468 -2.72 12.88 12.75
CA GLU A 468 -2.64 11.70 11.89
C GLU A 468 -2.55 10.40 12.70
N GLU A 469 -1.72 10.33 13.75
CA GLU A 469 -1.64 9.13 14.59
C GLU A 469 -2.95 8.91 15.36
N ALA A 470 -3.56 9.97 15.90
CA ALA A 470 -4.84 9.89 16.58
C ALA A 470 -5.97 9.41 15.64
N ALA A 471 -6.01 9.95 14.43
CA ALA A 471 -6.95 9.54 13.39
C ALA A 471 -6.72 8.10 12.94
N ALA A 472 -5.47 7.69 12.73
CA ALA A 472 -5.11 6.32 12.38
C ALA A 472 -5.53 5.34 13.48
N ALA A 473 -5.36 5.69 14.76
CA ALA A 473 -5.82 4.87 15.88
C ALA A 473 -7.36 4.69 15.85
N SER A 474 -8.11 5.78 15.70
CA SER A 474 -9.57 5.74 15.58
C SER A 474 -10.03 4.92 14.36
N ASP A 475 -9.36 5.08 13.22
CA ASP A 475 -9.65 4.33 12.01
C ASP A 475 -9.44 2.82 12.22
N ARG A 476 -8.37 2.41 12.92
CA ARG A 476 -8.12 0.99 13.25
C ARG A 476 -9.26 0.41 14.10
N GLU A 477 -9.80 1.16 15.07
CA GLU A 477 -10.90 0.72 15.93
C GLU A 477 -12.21 0.46 15.16
N ILE A 478 -12.46 1.21 14.08
CA ILE A 478 -13.67 1.10 13.27
C ILE A 478 -13.48 0.13 12.09
N ILE A 479 -12.39 0.27 11.34
CA ILE A 479 -12.17 -0.43 10.08
C ILE A 479 -11.84 -1.92 10.31
N PHE A 480 -11.08 -2.27 11.36
CA PHE A 480 -10.77 -3.67 11.65
C PHE A 480 -12.03 -4.53 11.88
N PRO A 481 -12.94 -4.19 12.81
CA PRO A 481 -14.16 -4.98 13.00
C PRO A 481 -15.08 -4.94 11.77
N LEU A 482 -15.16 -3.80 11.06
CA LEU A 482 -15.96 -3.67 9.84
C LEU A 482 -15.53 -4.66 8.76
N ILE A 483 -14.23 -4.71 8.45
CA ILE A 483 -13.66 -5.64 7.47
C ILE A 483 -13.95 -7.08 7.87
N LEU A 484 -13.68 -7.44 9.14
CA LEU A 484 -13.90 -8.81 9.63
C LEU A 484 -15.38 -9.21 9.53
N LEU A 485 -16.31 -8.31 9.85
CA LEU A 485 -17.75 -8.56 9.77
C LEU A 485 -18.20 -8.75 8.32
N LEU A 486 -17.78 -7.86 7.41
CA LEU A 486 -18.14 -7.93 5.99
C LEU A 486 -17.65 -9.22 5.35
N ILE A 487 -16.41 -9.60 5.65
CA ILE A 487 -15.82 -10.85 5.19
C ILE A 487 -16.49 -12.06 5.80
N LEU A 488 -16.76 -12.03 7.10
CA LEU A 488 -17.47 -13.11 7.77
C LEU A 488 -18.84 -13.32 7.09
N GLY A 489 -19.55 -12.23 6.81
CA GLY A 489 -20.81 -12.26 6.05
C GLY A 489 -20.65 -12.85 4.65
N ALA A 490 -19.67 -12.38 3.88
CA ALA A 490 -19.37 -12.90 2.54
C ALA A 490 -19.06 -14.40 2.57
N LEU A 491 -18.23 -14.84 3.51
CA LEU A 491 -17.88 -16.25 3.71
C LEU A 491 -19.08 -17.09 4.15
N ILE A 492 -19.95 -16.59 5.03
CA ILE A 492 -21.20 -17.26 5.42
C ILE A 492 -22.09 -17.49 4.19
N ILE A 493 -22.24 -16.47 3.34
CA ILE A 493 -23.07 -16.56 2.12
C ILE A 493 -22.48 -17.60 1.15
N MET A 494 -21.16 -17.56 0.93
CA MET A 494 -20.49 -18.47 0.00
C MET A 494 -20.47 -19.93 0.49
N LEU A 495 -20.08 -20.12 1.75
CA LEU A 495 -19.89 -21.46 2.34
C LEU A 495 -21.21 -22.06 2.84
N ARG A 496 -22.24 -21.24 3.06
CA ARG A 496 -23.52 -21.64 3.71
C ARG A 496 -23.27 -22.43 5.00
N SER A 497 -22.25 -22.01 5.76
CA SER A 497 -21.79 -22.58 7.02
C SER A 497 -21.48 -21.42 7.97
N LEU A 498 -21.60 -21.62 9.28
CA LEU A 498 -21.22 -20.63 10.28
C LEU A 498 -19.85 -20.93 10.90
N LEU A 499 -19.57 -22.21 11.16
CA LEU A 499 -18.33 -22.61 11.83
C LEU A 499 -17.10 -22.44 10.92
N ALA A 500 -17.23 -22.77 9.64
CA ALA A 500 -16.13 -22.65 8.69
C ALA A 500 -15.65 -21.19 8.52
N PRO A 501 -16.53 -20.21 8.20
CA PRO A 501 -16.15 -18.80 8.18
C PRO A 501 -15.50 -18.30 9.46
N LEU A 502 -16.04 -18.67 10.63
CA LEU A 502 -15.50 -18.23 11.91
C LEU A 502 -14.06 -18.71 12.13
N ILE A 503 -13.78 -19.97 11.82
CA ILE A 503 -12.43 -20.53 11.89
C ILE A 503 -11.49 -19.84 10.91
N MET A 504 -11.95 -19.59 9.68
CA MET A 504 -11.17 -18.91 8.66
C MET A 504 -10.81 -17.50 9.10
N VAL A 505 -11.80 -16.72 9.56
CA VAL A 505 -11.59 -15.36 10.08
C VAL A 505 -10.64 -15.35 11.29
N ALA A 506 -10.80 -16.28 12.24
CA ALA A 506 -9.90 -16.40 13.38
C ALA A 506 -8.46 -16.73 12.96
N SER A 507 -8.28 -17.61 11.96
CA SER A 507 -6.95 -17.95 11.44
C SER A 507 -6.30 -16.79 10.68
N VAL A 508 -7.08 -16.00 9.95
CA VAL A 508 -6.61 -14.79 9.28
C VAL A 508 -6.20 -13.74 10.31
N LEU A 509 -7.02 -13.51 11.34
CA LEU A 509 -6.69 -12.58 12.43
C LEU A 509 -5.38 -12.97 13.13
N LEU A 510 -5.22 -14.26 13.48
CA LEU A 510 -3.99 -14.75 14.10
C LEU A 510 -2.77 -14.56 13.19
N THR A 511 -2.92 -14.79 11.89
CA THR A 511 -1.83 -14.59 10.93
C THR A 511 -1.49 -13.13 10.76
N ASN A 512 -2.48 -12.24 10.83
CA ASN A 512 -2.29 -10.81 10.73
C ASN A 512 -1.52 -10.26 11.94
N LEU A 513 -1.88 -10.69 13.16
CA LEU A 513 -1.11 -10.38 14.36
C LEU A 513 0.31 -10.94 14.28
N ALA A 514 0.48 -12.18 13.79
CA ALA A 514 1.81 -12.74 13.57
C ALA A 514 2.62 -11.95 12.53
N ALA A 515 1.97 -11.45 11.48
CA ALA A 515 2.59 -10.66 10.42
C ALA A 515 3.01 -9.28 10.93
N LEU A 516 2.17 -8.59 11.70
CA LEU A 516 2.49 -7.31 12.32
C LEU A 516 3.64 -7.46 13.31
N GLY A 517 3.60 -8.48 14.18
CA GLY A 517 4.65 -8.70 15.18
C GLY A 517 6.00 -9.07 14.57
N LEU A 518 6.01 -10.00 13.61
CA LEU A 518 7.25 -10.38 12.92
C LEU A 518 7.71 -9.31 11.92
N GLY A 519 6.77 -8.57 11.31
CA GLY A 519 7.04 -7.43 10.45
C GLY A 519 7.73 -6.30 11.19
N TRP A 520 7.20 -5.91 12.36
CA TRP A 520 7.85 -4.96 13.27
C TRP A 520 9.25 -5.44 13.66
N TRP A 521 9.40 -6.71 14.07
CA TRP A 521 10.70 -7.24 14.47
C TRP A 521 11.73 -7.15 13.34
N LEU A 522 11.31 -7.45 12.11
CA LEU A 522 12.19 -7.34 10.93
C LEU A 522 12.51 -5.88 10.62
N SER A 523 11.51 -5.00 10.60
CA SER A 523 11.68 -3.57 10.38
C SER A 523 12.65 -2.94 11.38
N HIS A 524 12.50 -3.24 12.67
CA HIS A 524 13.33 -2.66 13.72
C HIS A 524 14.73 -3.27 13.77
N TYR A 525 14.86 -4.60 13.89
CA TYR A 525 16.15 -5.23 14.13
C TYR A 525 16.97 -5.53 12.87
N VAL A 526 16.34 -5.64 11.70
CA VAL A 526 17.05 -5.96 10.45
C VAL A 526 17.21 -4.73 9.57
N PHE A 527 16.18 -3.88 9.48
CA PHE A 527 16.22 -2.68 8.66
C PHE A 527 16.53 -1.39 9.43
N GLY A 528 16.53 -1.43 10.77
CA GLY A 528 16.92 -0.28 11.60
C GLY A 528 15.85 0.81 11.72
N PHE A 529 14.58 0.51 11.44
CA PHE A 529 13.50 1.49 11.57
C PHE A 529 13.07 1.62 13.05
N ASP A 530 13.03 2.85 13.56
CA ASP A 530 12.76 3.11 14.98
C ASP A 530 11.28 2.93 15.36
N ALA A 531 10.36 3.28 14.47
CA ALA A 531 8.92 3.13 14.67
C ALA A 531 8.20 2.71 13.38
N LEU A 532 6.99 2.17 13.53
CA LEU A 532 6.11 1.94 12.38
C LEU A 532 5.35 3.23 12.03
N ALA A 533 5.18 3.48 10.74
CA ALA A 533 4.29 4.53 10.30
C ALA A 533 2.85 4.29 10.81
N SER A 534 2.14 5.37 11.12
CA SER A 534 0.77 5.37 11.63
C SER A 534 -0.19 4.56 10.72
N THR A 535 0.01 4.63 9.41
CA THR A 535 -0.87 3.95 8.43
C THR A 535 -0.49 2.48 8.18
N THR A 536 0.74 2.06 8.50
CA THR A 536 1.24 0.70 8.21
C THR A 536 0.36 -0.40 8.79
N PRO A 537 -0.05 -0.36 10.09
CA PRO A 537 -0.92 -1.40 10.65
C PRO A 537 -2.27 -1.50 9.94
N LEU A 538 -2.86 -0.36 9.56
CA LEU A 538 -4.14 -0.32 8.86
C LEU A 538 -4.02 -0.95 7.47
N TYR A 539 -3.07 -0.49 6.67
CA TYR A 539 -2.86 -0.96 5.30
C TYR A 539 -2.45 -2.43 5.26
N ALA A 540 -1.51 -2.84 6.12
CA ALA A 540 -1.12 -4.24 6.24
C ALA A 540 -2.32 -5.11 6.62
N PHE A 541 -3.15 -4.66 7.56
CA PHE A 541 -4.31 -5.43 7.96
C PHE A 541 -5.31 -5.61 6.81
N VAL A 542 -5.65 -4.50 6.13
CA VAL A 542 -6.60 -4.52 5.00
C VAL A 542 -6.10 -5.43 3.89
N PHE A 543 -4.84 -5.29 3.48
CA PHE A 543 -4.30 -6.09 2.38
C PHE A 543 -4.13 -7.57 2.76
N LEU A 544 -3.61 -7.88 3.95
CA LEU A 544 -3.47 -9.27 4.40
C LEU A 544 -4.81 -9.98 4.51
N VAL A 545 -5.83 -9.28 5.01
CA VAL A 545 -7.17 -9.84 5.12
C VAL A 545 -7.77 -9.99 3.71
N ALA A 546 -7.82 -8.90 2.93
CA ALA A 546 -8.42 -8.90 1.60
C ALA A 546 -7.79 -9.94 0.66
N LEU A 547 -6.46 -10.02 0.63
CA LEU A 547 -5.68 -10.93 -0.21
C LEU A 547 -5.39 -12.31 0.41
N GLY A 548 -5.62 -12.51 1.71
CA GLY A 548 -5.39 -13.81 2.36
C GLY A 548 -6.59 -14.74 2.25
N ILE A 549 -7.79 -14.19 2.10
CA ILE A 549 -9.02 -14.99 2.13
C ILE A 549 -9.30 -15.70 0.81
N ASP A 550 -8.92 -15.08 -0.31
CA ASP A 550 -9.16 -15.55 -1.67
C ASP A 550 -8.77 -17.02 -1.89
N TYR A 551 -7.61 -17.46 -1.43
CA TYR A 551 -7.23 -18.86 -1.63
C TYR A 551 -7.78 -19.81 -0.56
N THR A 552 -8.24 -19.29 0.58
CA THR A 552 -8.86 -20.15 1.62
C THR A 552 -10.22 -20.55 1.11
N ILE A 553 -10.91 -19.58 0.50
CA ILE A 553 -12.11 -19.81 -0.29
C ILE A 553 -11.84 -20.84 -1.39
N PHE A 554 -10.76 -20.71 -2.17
CA PHE A 554 -10.46 -21.67 -3.25
C PHE A 554 -10.29 -23.11 -2.74
N LEU A 555 -9.47 -23.29 -1.70
CA LEU A 555 -9.21 -24.60 -1.10
C LEU A 555 -10.48 -25.21 -0.51
N ILE A 556 -11.23 -24.42 0.29
CA ILE A 556 -12.43 -24.91 0.98
C ILE A 556 -13.59 -25.14 0.00
N THR A 557 -13.75 -24.31 -1.04
CA THR A 557 -14.78 -24.52 -2.06
C THR A 557 -14.53 -25.82 -2.82
N ARG A 558 -13.27 -26.07 -3.24
CA ARG A 558 -12.92 -27.33 -3.89
C ARG A 558 -13.04 -28.52 -2.92
N ALA A 559 -12.68 -28.34 -1.65
CA ALA A 559 -12.88 -29.36 -0.62
C ALA A 559 -14.36 -29.68 -0.41
N ARG A 560 -15.24 -28.69 -0.46
CA ARG A 560 -16.70 -28.87 -0.40
C ARG A 560 -17.24 -29.64 -1.60
N GLU A 561 -16.75 -29.33 -2.80
CA GLU A 561 -17.10 -30.05 -4.03
C GLU A 561 -16.71 -31.51 -3.92
N ASN A 562 -15.45 -31.79 -3.56
CA ASN A 562 -14.97 -33.15 -3.37
C ASN A 562 -15.70 -33.87 -2.22
N ALA A 563 -16.00 -33.19 -1.11
CA ALA A 563 -16.66 -33.76 0.05
C ALA A 563 -18.01 -34.39 -0.29
N ARG A 564 -18.74 -33.87 -1.29
CA ARG A 564 -20.02 -34.44 -1.76
C ARG A 564 -19.90 -35.89 -2.21
N ASP A 565 -18.77 -36.25 -2.83
CA ASP A 565 -18.57 -37.57 -3.41
C ASP A 565 -17.79 -38.50 -2.47
N MET A 566 -16.81 -37.96 -1.73
CA MET A 566 -15.85 -38.78 -0.97
C MET A 566 -15.78 -38.48 0.53
N GLY A 567 -16.65 -37.61 1.05
CA GLY A 567 -16.69 -37.18 2.46
C GLY A 567 -15.68 -36.08 2.79
N THR A 568 -15.91 -35.34 3.89
CA THR A 568 -15.16 -34.11 4.20
C THR A 568 -13.66 -34.32 4.37
N ARG A 569 -13.24 -35.35 5.13
CA ARG A 569 -11.84 -35.66 5.42
C ARG A 569 -11.04 -35.97 4.14
N LYS A 570 -11.54 -36.90 3.34
CA LYS A 570 -10.90 -37.26 2.07
C LYS A 570 -11.00 -36.14 1.04
N GLY A 571 -12.08 -35.36 1.08
CA GLY A 571 -12.29 -34.19 0.22
C GLY A 571 -11.25 -33.08 0.43
N ILE A 572 -10.94 -32.72 1.68
CA ILE A 572 -9.92 -31.69 1.97
C ILE A 572 -8.51 -32.13 1.57
N LEU A 573 -8.15 -33.40 1.82
CA LEU A 573 -6.83 -33.93 1.45
C LEU A 573 -6.67 -34.01 -0.08
N THR A 574 -7.71 -34.45 -0.78
CA THR A 574 -7.70 -34.50 -2.25
C THR A 574 -7.59 -33.10 -2.85
N SER A 575 -8.29 -32.12 -2.27
CA SER A 575 -8.15 -30.73 -2.67
C SER A 575 -6.74 -30.21 -2.43
N LEU A 576 -6.18 -30.42 -1.23
CA LEU A 576 -4.82 -30.00 -0.88
C LEU A 576 -3.77 -30.57 -1.83
N SER A 577 -3.86 -31.86 -2.17
CA SER A 577 -2.98 -32.49 -3.16
C SER A 577 -3.08 -31.83 -4.54
N ALA A 578 -4.30 -31.54 -5.00
CA ALA A 578 -4.53 -31.00 -6.34
C ALA A 578 -4.18 -29.51 -6.46
N THR A 579 -4.36 -28.72 -5.40
CA THR A 579 -4.24 -27.26 -5.44
C THR A 579 -3.03 -26.70 -4.72
N GLY A 580 -2.41 -27.47 -3.82
CA GLY A 580 -1.32 -26.98 -2.95
C GLY A 580 -0.17 -26.35 -3.72
N GLY A 581 0.26 -26.94 -4.83
CA GLY A 581 1.36 -26.40 -5.64
C GLY A 581 1.03 -25.07 -6.30
N VAL A 582 -0.17 -24.96 -6.87
CA VAL A 582 -0.63 -23.76 -7.56
C VAL A 582 -0.84 -22.63 -6.56
N ILE A 583 -1.48 -22.93 -5.43
CA ILE A 583 -1.75 -21.92 -4.40
C ILE A 583 -0.45 -21.45 -3.73
N THR A 584 0.48 -22.36 -3.43
CA THR A 584 1.75 -21.98 -2.81
C THR A 584 2.59 -21.12 -3.74
N SER A 585 2.66 -21.48 -5.02
CA SER A 585 3.33 -20.64 -6.02
C SER A 585 2.68 -19.27 -6.15
N ALA A 586 1.35 -19.19 -6.12
CA ALA A 586 0.63 -17.92 -6.18
C ALA A 586 0.86 -17.05 -4.93
N GLY A 587 0.83 -17.65 -3.73
CA GLY A 587 1.10 -16.93 -2.48
C GLY A 587 2.54 -16.42 -2.38
N VAL A 588 3.53 -17.25 -2.76
CA VAL A 588 4.94 -16.81 -2.83
C VAL A 588 5.11 -15.68 -3.84
N LEU A 589 4.40 -15.73 -4.97
CA LEU A 589 4.41 -14.67 -5.96
C LEU A 589 3.83 -13.37 -5.43
N LEU A 590 2.66 -13.44 -4.79
CA LEU A 590 2.03 -12.28 -4.19
C LEU A 590 2.93 -11.65 -3.12
N ALA A 591 3.51 -12.47 -2.23
CA ALA A 591 4.45 -11.99 -1.22
C ALA A 591 5.63 -11.26 -1.88
N ALA A 592 6.27 -11.88 -2.88
CA ALA A 592 7.44 -11.30 -3.54
C ALA A 592 7.12 -9.99 -4.30
N VAL A 593 5.91 -9.86 -4.84
CA VAL A 593 5.44 -8.61 -5.46
C VAL A 593 5.30 -7.51 -4.41
N PHE A 594 4.72 -7.79 -3.24
CA PHE A 594 4.67 -6.81 -2.14
C PHE A 594 6.04 -6.43 -1.60
N ALA A 595 6.99 -7.37 -1.56
CA ALA A 595 8.36 -7.07 -1.18
C ALA A 595 9.04 -6.07 -2.13
N ALA A 596 8.56 -5.92 -3.38
CA ALA A 596 9.07 -4.91 -4.31
C ALA A 596 8.75 -3.47 -3.89
N LEU A 597 7.79 -3.24 -2.97
CA LEU A 597 7.55 -1.91 -2.40
C LEU A 597 8.76 -1.39 -1.61
N GLY A 598 9.55 -2.27 -1.01
CA GLY A 598 10.77 -1.89 -0.29
C GLY A 598 11.91 -1.42 -1.18
N VAL A 599 11.68 -1.36 -2.49
CA VAL A 599 12.61 -0.76 -3.45
C VAL A 599 12.39 0.75 -3.55
N LEU A 600 11.21 1.24 -3.15
CA LEU A 600 10.96 2.67 -3.09
C LEU A 600 11.66 3.26 -1.86
N PRO A 601 12.21 4.49 -1.95
CA PRO A 601 13.04 5.07 -0.88
C PRO A 601 12.24 5.58 0.34
N LEU A 602 11.07 5.01 0.62
CA LEU A 602 10.20 5.41 1.72
C LEU A 602 9.99 4.28 2.71
N VAL A 603 10.16 4.61 3.99
CA VAL A 603 10.03 3.69 5.12
C VAL A 603 8.62 3.11 5.19
N VAL A 604 7.58 3.91 5.00
CA VAL A 604 6.18 3.45 5.02
C VAL A 604 5.93 2.33 4.01
N LEU A 605 6.44 2.49 2.78
CA LEU A 605 6.25 1.52 1.70
C LEU A 605 7.08 0.25 1.94
N ALA A 606 8.30 0.40 2.46
CA ALA A 606 9.13 -0.73 2.86
C ALA A 606 8.50 -1.53 4.00
N GLN A 607 8.03 -0.87 5.06
CA GLN A 607 7.36 -1.50 6.19
C GLN A 607 6.07 -2.22 5.77
N LEU A 608 5.27 -1.60 4.89
CA LEU A 608 4.09 -2.23 4.32
C LEU A 608 4.48 -3.48 3.51
N GLY A 609 5.47 -3.36 2.63
CA GLY A 609 5.99 -4.47 1.82
C GLY A 609 6.50 -5.64 2.66
N ILE A 610 7.29 -5.36 3.70
CA ILE A 610 7.81 -6.34 4.67
C ILE A 610 6.67 -7.06 5.39
N THR A 611 5.73 -6.30 5.97
CA THR A 611 4.64 -6.85 6.77
C THR A 611 3.71 -7.72 5.93
N VAL A 612 3.35 -7.25 4.73
CA VAL A 612 2.49 -8.01 3.81
C VAL A 612 3.25 -9.23 3.26
N PHE A 613 4.54 -9.11 2.92
CA PHE A 613 5.37 -10.25 2.50
C PHE A 613 5.36 -11.36 3.54
N VAL A 614 5.64 -11.02 4.80
CA VAL A 614 5.64 -11.98 5.91
C VAL A 614 4.25 -12.59 6.09
N GLY A 615 3.21 -11.76 6.15
CA GLY A 615 1.86 -12.25 6.41
C GLY A 615 1.31 -13.17 5.31
N VAL A 616 1.56 -12.85 4.03
CA VAL A 616 1.16 -13.71 2.91
C VAL A 616 1.91 -15.05 2.94
N LEU A 617 3.19 -15.06 3.31
CA LEU A 617 3.96 -16.30 3.46
C LEU A 617 3.47 -17.15 4.64
N LEU A 618 3.23 -16.55 5.80
CA LEU A 618 2.68 -17.24 6.97
C LEU A 618 1.31 -17.83 6.65
N ASP A 619 0.44 -17.05 6.01
CA ASP A 619 -0.89 -17.52 5.60
C ASP A 619 -0.77 -18.69 4.62
N THR A 620 0.04 -18.54 3.56
CA THR A 620 0.15 -19.55 2.49
C THR A 620 0.79 -20.85 2.98
N LEU A 621 1.89 -20.76 3.73
CA LEU A 621 2.72 -21.91 4.09
C LEU A 621 2.25 -22.57 5.39
N ILE A 622 1.79 -21.79 6.37
CA ILE A 622 1.40 -22.31 7.68
C ILE A 622 -0.12 -22.47 7.73
N VAL A 623 -0.88 -21.40 7.53
CA VAL A 623 -2.33 -21.45 7.78
C VAL A 623 -3.05 -22.30 6.76
N ARG A 624 -2.90 -21.96 5.48
CA ARG A 624 -3.62 -22.57 4.38
C ARG A 624 -3.19 -24.00 4.10
N THR A 625 -1.88 -24.26 4.14
CA THR A 625 -1.32 -25.55 3.78
C THR A 625 -1.42 -26.56 4.93
N LEU A 626 -1.36 -26.10 6.18
CA LEU A 626 -1.27 -26.97 7.35
C LEU A 626 -2.45 -26.79 8.32
N LEU A 627 -2.63 -25.58 8.86
CA LEU A 627 -3.59 -25.32 9.95
C LEU A 627 -5.04 -25.60 9.51
N VAL A 628 -5.48 -25.00 8.40
CA VAL A 628 -6.87 -25.11 7.91
C VAL A 628 -7.21 -26.55 7.53
N PRO A 629 -6.42 -27.28 6.70
CA PRO A 629 -6.64 -28.70 6.44
C PRO A 629 -6.66 -29.56 7.70
N ALA A 630 -5.77 -29.30 8.67
CA ALA A 630 -5.74 -30.04 9.92
C ALA A 630 -6.99 -29.77 10.78
N LEU A 631 -7.49 -28.53 10.83
CA LEU A 631 -8.74 -28.18 11.52
C LEU A 631 -9.95 -28.86 10.87
N VAL A 632 -10.03 -28.87 9.55
CA VAL A 632 -11.08 -29.60 8.81
C VAL A 632 -10.98 -31.11 9.09
N GLU A 633 -9.78 -31.67 9.12
CA GLU A 633 -9.56 -33.07 9.50
C GLU A 633 -9.98 -33.35 10.94
N LEU A 634 -9.77 -32.45 11.90
CA LEU A 634 -10.24 -32.65 13.27
C LEU A 634 -11.77 -32.57 13.39
N LEU A 635 -12.37 -31.55 12.79
CA LEU A 635 -13.79 -31.24 12.94
C LEU A 635 -14.69 -32.13 12.07
N GLY A 636 -14.17 -32.63 10.95
CA GLY A 636 -14.93 -33.43 9.99
C GLY A 636 -16.20 -32.72 9.54
N GLU A 637 -17.32 -33.43 9.55
CA GLU A 637 -18.62 -32.91 9.09
C GLU A 637 -19.14 -31.70 9.90
N LYS A 638 -18.68 -31.51 11.14
CA LYS A 638 -19.09 -30.36 11.96
C LYS A 638 -18.61 -29.03 11.35
N PHE A 639 -17.54 -29.05 10.55
CA PHE A 639 -17.01 -27.87 9.86
C PHE A 639 -18.06 -27.18 8.97
N TRP A 640 -19.03 -27.93 8.44
CA TRP A 640 -20.08 -27.41 7.57
C TRP A 640 -21.34 -26.93 8.30
N TRP A 641 -21.39 -27.01 9.64
CA TRP A 641 -22.57 -26.64 10.41
C TRP A 641 -22.98 -25.17 10.15
N PRO A 642 -24.28 -24.86 9.90
CA PRO A 642 -25.48 -25.71 10.05
C PRO A 642 -25.90 -26.51 8.82
N ALA A 643 -25.18 -26.42 7.69
CA ALA A 643 -25.47 -27.28 6.54
C ALA A 643 -25.23 -28.76 6.89
N ARG A 644 -26.10 -29.65 6.38
CA ARG A 644 -25.92 -31.10 6.57
C ARG A 644 -24.55 -31.53 6.02
N GLY A 645 -23.81 -32.29 6.83
CA GLY A 645 -22.54 -32.89 6.42
C GLY A 645 -22.68 -33.79 5.19
N PHE A 646 -21.60 -33.90 4.42
CA PHE A 646 -21.50 -34.75 3.25
C PHE A 646 -21.04 -36.15 3.68
N THR A 647 -21.96 -36.97 4.19
CA THR A 647 -21.69 -38.39 4.46
C THR A 647 -21.52 -39.17 3.14
N PRO A 648 -20.44 -39.95 2.98
CA PRO A 648 -20.25 -40.81 1.80
C PRO A 648 -21.43 -41.75 1.58
N ALA A 649 -21.74 -42.04 0.32
CA ALA A 649 -22.87 -42.92 -0.05
C ALA A 649 -22.81 -44.32 0.60
N GLU A 650 -21.62 -44.84 0.91
CA GLU A 650 -21.40 -46.13 1.58
C GLU A 650 -21.84 -46.15 3.07
N SER A 651 -22.12 -45.00 3.67
CA SER A 651 -22.49 -44.89 5.10
C SER A 651 -23.97 -44.58 5.36
N ARG A 652 -24.82 -44.55 4.32
CA ARG A 652 -26.27 -44.44 4.49
C ARG A 652 -26.81 -45.80 4.95
N PRO A 653 -27.47 -45.91 6.12
CA PRO A 653 -28.21 -47.14 6.44
C PRO A 653 -29.29 -47.35 5.37
N ALA A 654 -29.42 -48.60 4.92
CA ALA A 654 -30.34 -49.04 3.87
C ALA A 654 -31.80 -48.81 4.24
#